data_AF-A0A519D4P6-F1
#
_entry.id   AF-A0A519D4P6-F1
#
_cell.length_a   1.000
_cell.length_b   1.000
_cell.length_c   1.000
_cell.angle_alpha   90.00
_cell.angle_beta   90.00
_cell.angle_gamma   90.00
#
_symmetry.space_group_name_H-M   'P 1'
#
loop_
_entity.id
_entity.type
_entity.pdbx_description
1 polymer ?
#
loop_
_entity_poly.entity_id
_entity_poly.type
_entity_poly.pdbx_seq_one_letter_code
_entity_poly.pdbx_strand_id
1 'polypeptide(L)'
;MEGGKKAYSLLSTPSMKHKIIFSFILLIDSAVGLRYGWGIISQLSFLHLDLIWMGQCAEFIFSGFALINFSLSLLTGWKKSIALILSPLAIIALLGLCIELLLLGRGQSALIAINLANHGITGLVWAATYLSIAAGLTLTYRVQGYGNFAQSEFLVFGAYIALSLMLSERFLPGVDAPKDGILAWELLIWACIGAFILTGIVGVIVDFLVMKKFRNKGASYQVMMIASLGVAMVIRAMLYLRYGSQTQLFVPDRDWRLSTSKFEIDSIVNRFTLGVRDNIPFRETVDNIYGLAYTKVALIVGVFGSVLLLLLLLNGTRLGRKMRAVADNPDLAAASGINIEGVHRTSAFLSAGLSGFGGALFAMTTRMNPEVGLTILLPSFAVIVLGTIGSIRGAIIGSLIVGIIRSVSQPVLVGIGSPLNRPTISGMDEVMPYLFLIVVLMLMPKGLGDALEKAKIEKLRRRATKEGNLFLSSMQNYWTQLKQILIRPMRILEDFFDKITTHLQKVNIYFQILLKPFILKVQALWLHITTTLTVWKNNGIDFFNQQINSLSKEESSKDSPISVNPAPPGTIFLCLICLPFINAILGLWMVTLIIGIPLIYVLILKPNSIWRTKVPFGREQALGSWIILIMACGIMLGLAWSIPSVSAHTKWMGMARMAALLGIFGILSFSLNLHTGYSGMSNFGVIFFASIGAIIVGLMSAGYGWYWWQGILLAIPIAALIGWLLAYPTANLRMDYFAIVTVSLGEIVRIALASEPLLRAGTSTSAIGISKYEIPFEPWWDSTGAEWFGEFLNLGKDAPYQILIGIVALACLVGVWIILETSLKAPWGRILRAIREDQEVTQHHGHDVFKQKAGSLALGAAIAALGGALWAWLNAGIFPDFMNPANTTFLIWAAFIVGGRASNRGMFAGAFLIVLLNLLFTAFSTAQNDTEHSLYFVVEWINSALDTIIRDIIPDMFASQAAIDEVFPKGEIIATLTYVKLFLIGMIIIVTLHLAPKGILPEIPFRPKFPEAIKGGEQE
;
A
#
# COMPACT_ATOMS: atom_id res chain seq x y z
N MET A 1 36.02 -23.53 0.84
CA MET A 1 34.55 -23.75 0.88
C MET A 1 34.06 -24.58 2.08
N GLU A 2 34.92 -25.28 2.85
CA GLU A 2 34.47 -26.06 4.03
C GLU A 2 34.57 -25.32 5.38
N GLY A 3 35.46 -24.33 5.53
CA GLY A 3 35.61 -23.56 6.77
C GLY A 3 34.42 -22.66 7.13
N GLY A 4 33.67 -22.19 6.12
CA GLY A 4 32.50 -21.32 6.32
C GLY A 4 31.24 -22.05 6.78
N LYS A 5 31.15 -23.38 6.61
CA LYS A 5 30.00 -24.17 7.07
C LYS A 5 30.03 -24.45 8.58
N LYS A 6 31.22 -24.49 9.20
CA LYS A 6 31.35 -24.73 10.66
C LYS A 6 30.89 -23.54 11.51
N ALA A 7 31.10 -22.30 11.07
CA ALA A 7 30.60 -21.12 11.80
C ALA A 7 29.06 -21.00 11.79
N TYR A 8 28.39 -21.49 10.74
CA TYR A 8 26.92 -21.58 10.68
C TYR A 8 26.35 -22.68 11.58
N SER A 9 27.16 -23.64 12.04
CA SER A 9 26.72 -24.74 12.90
C SER A 9 26.65 -24.40 14.40
N LEU A 10 27.32 -23.32 14.84
CA LEU A 10 27.34 -22.88 16.24
C LEU A 10 26.16 -21.97 16.63
N LEU A 11 25.40 -21.49 15.64
CA LEU A 11 24.05 -20.94 15.81
C LEU A 11 23.06 -21.92 15.17
N SER A 12 23.01 -23.15 15.69
CA SER A 12 22.05 -24.14 15.22
C SER A 12 20.65 -23.57 15.44
N THR A 13 19.96 -23.17 14.37
CA THR A 13 18.54 -22.83 14.47
C THR A 13 17.86 -24.04 15.12
N PRO A 14 17.04 -23.85 16.17
CA PRO A 14 16.41 -24.98 16.85
C PRO A 14 15.71 -25.85 15.81
N SER A 15 15.91 -27.17 15.91
CA SER A 15 15.31 -28.09 14.94
C SER A 15 13.80 -27.83 14.91
N MET A 16 13.15 -28.03 13.76
CA MET A 16 11.72 -27.71 13.61
C MET A 16 10.83 -28.35 14.69
N LYS A 17 11.25 -29.51 15.22
CA LYS A 17 10.60 -30.16 16.36
C LYS A 17 10.66 -29.31 17.64
N HIS A 18 11.81 -28.73 17.97
CA HIS A 18 11.96 -27.84 19.14
C HIS A 18 11.10 -26.59 19.01
N LYS A 19 10.96 -26.02 17.80
CA LYS A 19 10.09 -24.85 17.58
C LYS A 19 8.62 -25.17 17.85
N ILE A 20 8.15 -26.34 17.39
CA ILE A 20 6.77 -26.80 17.65
C ILE A 20 6.55 -27.04 19.13
N ILE A 21 7.47 -27.74 19.79
CA ILE A 21 7.39 -28.02 21.24
C ILE A 21 7.36 -26.70 22.02
N PHE A 22 8.23 -25.75 21.69
CA PHE A 22 8.27 -24.45 22.34
C PHE A 22 6.98 -23.66 22.14
N SER A 23 6.46 -23.59 20.90
CA SER A 23 5.16 -22.94 20.63
C SER A 23 4.00 -23.63 21.36
N PHE A 24 4.04 -24.96 21.48
CA PHE A 24 3.03 -25.70 22.24
C PHE A 24 3.09 -25.38 23.73
N ILE A 25 4.29 -25.32 24.32
CA ILE A 25 4.47 -24.95 25.74
C ILE A 25 3.92 -23.55 26.02
N LEU A 26 4.26 -22.55 25.19
CA LEU A 26 3.74 -21.18 25.35
C LEU A 26 2.21 -21.11 25.19
N LEU A 27 1.65 -21.92 24.29
CA LEU A 27 0.20 -22.00 24.11
C LEU A 27 -0.50 -22.59 25.35
N ILE A 28 0.11 -23.59 25.99
CA ILE A 28 -0.41 -24.15 27.24
C ILE A 28 -0.23 -23.17 28.40
N ASP A 29 0.92 -22.51 28.53
CA ASP A 29 1.18 -21.51 29.58
C ASP A 29 0.13 -20.38 29.53
N SER A 30 -0.07 -19.81 28.35
CA SER A 30 -1.09 -18.78 28.14
C SER A 30 -2.52 -19.30 28.34
N ALA A 31 -2.83 -20.54 27.98
CA ALA A 31 -4.14 -21.14 28.23
C ALA A 31 -4.44 -21.30 29.73
N VAL A 32 -3.46 -21.79 30.50
CA VAL A 32 -3.56 -21.90 31.97
C VAL A 32 -3.62 -20.51 32.59
N GLY A 33 -2.83 -19.55 32.06
CA GLY A 33 -2.87 -18.15 32.42
C GLY A 33 -4.26 -17.53 32.26
N LEU A 34 -4.90 -17.70 31.10
CA LEU A 34 -6.22 -17.17 30.81
C LEU A 34 -7.31 -17.79 31.69
N ARG A 35 -7.24 -19.10 31.97
CA ARG A 35 -8.28 -19.83 32.69
C ARG A 35 -8.17 -19.73 34.21
N TYR A 36 -6.95 -19.79 34.75
CA TYR A 36 -6.69 -19.90 36.18
C TYR A 36 -5.90 -18.71 36.74
N GLY A 37 -5.47 -17.77 35.90
CA GLY A 37 -4.61 -16.65 36.31
C GLY A 37 -3.15 -17.08 36.58
N TRP A 38 -2.75 -18.29 36.20
CA TRP A 38 -1.41 -18.86 36.48
C TRP A 38 -0.64 -19.06 35.16
N GLY A 39 0.20 -18.10 34.78
CA GLY A 39 1.09 -18.17 33.62
C GLY A 39 2.29 -17.25 33.80
N ILE A 40 3.28 -17.31 32.90
CA ILE A 40 4.51 -16.51 33.01
C ILE A 40 4.19 -15.01 33.05
N ILE A 41 3.25 -14.56 32.22
CA ILE A 41 2.83 -13.14 32.18
C ILE A 41 2.10 -12.72 33.46
N SER A 42 1.37 -13.61 34.14
CA SER A 42 0.66 -13.24 35.37
C SER A 42 1.60 -13.09 36.58
N GLN A 43 2.83 -13.58 36.48
CA GLN A 43 3.86 -13.36 37.50
C GLN A 43 4.54 -11.98 37.39
N LEU A 44 4.29 -11.22 36.32
CA LEU A 44 4.84 -9.89 36.12
C LEU A 44 4.06 -8.87 36.95
N SER A 45 4.51 -8.64 38.18
CA SER A 45 3.84 -7.81 39.20
C SER A 45 3.69 -6.33 38.85
N PHE A 46 4.32 -5.84 37.78
CA PHE A 46 4.21 -4.45 37.32
C PHE A 46 3.05 -4.21 36.33
N LEU A 47 2.40 -5.27 35.81
CA LEU A 47 1.30 -5.15 34.86
C LEU A 47 -0.04 -5.06 35.60
N HIS A 48 -0.92 -4.13 35.20
CA HIS A 48 -2.30 -4.10 35.68
C HIS A 48 -3.08 -5.35 35.25
N LEU A 49 -4.13 -5.68 36.02
CA LEU A 49 -5.02 -6.81 35.77
C LEU A 49 -5.49 -6.91 34.31
N ASP A 50 -5.75 -5.78 33.65
CA ASP A 50 -6.18 -5.76 32.26
C ASP A 50 -5.08 -6.10 31.25
N LEU A 51 -3.86 -5.65 31.50
CA LEU A 51 -2.71 -5.94 30.65
C LEU A 51 -2.28 -7.41 30.75
N ILE A 52 -2.50 -8.06 31.90
CA ILE A 52 -2.17 -9.47 32.11
C ILE A 52 -2.96 -10.35 31.15
N TRP A 53 -4.31 -10.27 31.17
CA TRP A 53 -5.12 -11.14 30.32
C TRP A 53 -4.98 -10.78 28.83
N MET A 54 -4.77 -9.51 28.49
CA MET A 54 -4.47 -9.12 27.10
C MET A 54 -3.12 -9.66 26.63
N GLY A 55 -2.11 -9.60 27.49
CA GLY A 55 -0.79 -10.19 27.23
C GLY A 55 -0.88 -11.70 27.03
N GLN A 56 -1.65 -12.39 27.88
CA GLN A 56 -1.90 -13.83 27.75
C GLN A 56 -2.71 -14.17 26.50
N CYS A 57 -3.71 -13.37 26.13
CA CYS A 57 -4.42 -13.52 24.85
C CYS A 57 -3.46 -13.37 23.66
N ALA A 58 -2.59 -12.34 23.70
CA ALA A 58 -1.58 -12.14 22.66
C ALA A 58 -0.62 -13.33 22.58
N GLU A 59 -0.11 -13.81 23.72
CA GLU A 59 0.75 -14.99 23.79
C GLU A 59 0.05 -16.24 23.25
N PHE A 60 -1.20 -16.48 23.61
CA PHE A 60 -2.02 -17.61 23.14
C PHE A 60 -2.19 -17.56 21.61
N ILE A 61 -2.52 -16.37 21.09
CA ILE A 61 -2.71 -16.14 19.67
C ILE A 61 -1.39 -16.34 18.91
N PHE A 62 -0.29 -15.70 19.33
CA PHE A 62 1.01 -15.80 18.67
C PHE A 62 1.60 -17.22 18.73
N SER A 63 1.51 -17.89 19.88
CA SER A 63 1.98 -19.26 20.07
C SER A 63 1.16 -20.25 19.22
N GLY A 64 -0.17 -20.09 19.15
CA GLY A 64 -1.02 -20.89 18.30
C GLY A 64 -0.78 -20.68 16.81
N PHE A 65 -0.57 -19.42 16.39
CA PHE A 65 -0.12 -19.13 15.03
C PHE A 65 1.23 -19.75 14.70
N ALA A 66 2.20 -19.64 15.60
CA ALA A 66 3.51 -20.23 15.43
C ALA A 66 3.41 -21.76 15.34
N LEU A 67 2.59 -22.40 16.17
CA LEU A 67 2.30 -23.82 16.13
C LEU A 67 1.71 -24.24 14.77
N ILE A 68 0.70 -23.52 14.27
CA ILE A 68 0.10 -23.75 12.95
C ILE A 68 1.15 -23.60 11.86
N ASN A 69 1.92 -22.50 11.87
CA ASN A 69 2.94 -22.22 10.86
C ASN A 69 4.04 -23.30 10.82
N PHE A 70 4.59 -23.66 11.98
CA PHE A 70 5.63 -24.67 12.07
C PHE A 70 5.10 -26.07 11.71
N SER A 71 3.86 -26.39 12.07
CA SER A 71 3.22 -27.64 11.64
C SER A 71 3.02 -27.71 10.12
N LEU A 72 2.60 -26.60 9.50
CA LEU A 72 2.47 -26.48 8.04
C LEU A 72 3.81 -26.65 7.32
N SER A 73 4.91 -26.25 7.95
CA SER A 73 6.25 -26.39 7.37
C SER A 73 6.73 -27.83 7.27
N LEU A 74 6.21 -28.75 8.10
CA LEU A 74 6.50 -30.19 8.05
C LEU A 74 5.79 -30.89 6.88
N LEU A 75 4.72 -30.30 6.36
CA LEU A 75 3.95 -30.86 5.25
C LEU A 75 4.60 -30.48 3.92
N THR A 76 4.59 -31.42 2.96
CA THR A 76 5.08 -31.20 1.59
C THR A 76 4.04 -31.63 0.54
N GLY A 77 4.15 -31.05 -0.66
CA GLY A 77 3.25 -31.34 -1.78
C GLY A 77 1.79 -30.94 -1.51
N TRP A 78 0.86 -31.74 -2.04
CA TRP A 78 -0.59 -31.46 -1.97
C TRP A 78 -1.16 -31.39 -0.55
N LYS A 79 -0.61 -32.15 0.41
CA LYS A 79 -1.04 -32.11 1.82
C LYS A 79 -0.80 -30.72 2.42
N LYS A 80 0.35 -30.10 2.08
CA LYS A 80 0.67 -28.73 2.47
C LYS A 80 -0.35 -27.75 1.89
N SER A 81 -0.64 -27.85 0.59
CA SER A 81 -1.63 -26.96 -0.04
C SER A 81 -3.01 -27.06 0.60
N ILE A 82 -3.48 -28.26 0.93
CA ILE A 82 -4.77 -28.43 1.63
C ILE A 82 -4.72 -27.86 3.03
N ALA A 83 -3.67 -28.15 3.80
CA ALA A 83 -3.52 -27.63 5.15
C ALA A 83 -3.41 -26.09 5.16
N LEU A 84 -2.79 -25.49 4.14
CA LEU A 84 -2.78 -24.05 3.92
C LEU A 84 -4.18 -23.50 3.65
N ILE A 85 -4.97 -24.16 2.80
CA ILE A 85 -6.36 -23.74 2.52
C ILE A 85 -7.25 -23.84 3.77
N LEU A 86 -6.99 -24.83 4.65
CA LEU A 86 -7.74 -25.03 5.90
C LEU A 86 -7.22 -24.18 7.07
N SER A 87 -6.04 -23.57 6.96
CA SER A 87 -5.45 -22.82 8.08
C SER A 87 -6.32 -21.65 8.57
N PRO A 88 -7.08 -20.90 7.73
CA PRO A 88 -7.99 -19.87 8.23
C PRO A 88 -9.05 -20.39 9.21
N LEU A 89 -9.56 -21.61 8.99
CA LEU A 89 -10.52 -22.24 9.90
C LEU A 89 -9.87 -22.62 11.22
N ALA A 90 -8.63 -23.14 11.17
CA ALA A 90 -7.87 -23.45 12.38
C ALA A 90 -7.57 -22.18 13.20
N ILE A 91 -7.34 -21.05 12.53
CA ILE A 91 -7.12 -19.74 13.16
C ILE A 91 -8.39 -19.23 13.83
N ILE A 92 -9.54 -19.34 13.17
CA ILE A 92 -10.83 -18.95 13.76
C ILE A 92 -11.13 -19.83 14.99
N ALA A 93 -10.87 -21.13 14.92
CA ALA A 93 -11.03 -22.03 16.05
C ALA A 93 -10.08 -21.67 17.21
N LEU A 94 -8.83 -21.32 16.92
CA LEU A 94 -7.85 -20.83 17.91
C LEU A 94 -8.36 -19.56 18.59
N LEU A 95 -8.85 -18.57 17.83
CA LEU A 95 -9.39 -17.32 18.37
C LEU A 95 -10.63 -17.57 19.22
N GLY A 96 -11.54 -18.43 18.78
CA GLY A 96 -12.72 -18.82 19.56
C GLY A 96 -12.34 -19.49 20.88
N LEU A 97 -11.33 -20.38 20.87
CA LEU A 97 -10.84 -21.04 22.08
C LEU A 97 -10.16 -20.05 23.04
N CYS A 98 -9.43 -19.06 22.51
CA CYS A 98 -8.86 -17.97 23.31
C CYS A 98 -9.94 -17.18 24.06
N ILE A 99 -11.01 -16.80 23.35
CA ILE A 99 -12.14 -16.04 23.92
C ILE A 99 -12.87 -16.88 24.97
N GLU A 100 -13.12 -18.16 24.68
CA GLU A 100 -13.75 -19.09 25.62
C GLU A 100 -12.94 -19.20 26.92
N LEU A 101 -11.63 -19.45 26.82
CA LEU A 101 -10.76 -19.55 28.00
C LEU A 101 -10.71 -18.25 28.80
N LEU A 102 -10.65 -17.10 28.11
CA LEU A 102 -10.66 -15.78 28.74
C LEU A 102 -11.96 -15.56 29.55
N LEU A 103 -13.12 -15.76 28.92
CA LEU A 103 -14.41 -15.53 29.58
C LEU A 103 -14.63 -16.49 30.74
N LEU A 104 -14.23 -17.75 30.56
CA LEU A 104 -14.21 -18.77 31.59
C LEU A 104 -13.32 -18.37 32.78
N GLY A 105 -12.12 -17.86 32.54
CA GLY A 105 -11.22 -17.41 33.61
C GLY A 105 -11.69 -16.15 34.33
N ARG A 106 -12.45 -15.29 33.67
CA ARG A 106 -13.06 -14.09 34.29
C ARG A 106 -14.43 -14.35 34.93
N GLY A 107 -14.97 -15.57 34.82
CA GLY A 107 -16.30 -15.90 35.31
C GLY A 107 -17.42 -15.12 34.59
N GLN A 108 -17.19 -14.73 33.33
CA GLN A 108 -18.14 -13.96 32.52
C GLN A 108 -18.77 -14.86 31.43
N SER A 109 -19.93 -14.44 30.93
CA SER A 109 -20.60 -15.08 29.78
C SER A 109 -20.79 -14.06 28.66
N ALA A 110 -20.49 -14.44 27.42
CA ALA A 110 -20.72 -13.61 26.24
C ALA A 110 -21.72 -14.27 25.29
N LEU A 111 -22.67 -13.47 24.78
CA LEU A 111 -23.64 -13.91 23.78
C LEU A 111 -23.24 -13.35 22.40
N ILE A 112 -22.89 -14.23 21.48
CA ILE A 112 -22.56 -13.86 20.09
C ILE A 112 -23.73 -14.29 19.20
N ALA A 113 -24.44 -13.32 18.62
CA ALA A 113 -25.56 -13.58 17.72
C ALA A 113 -25.13 -13.40 16.26
N ILE A 114 -25.09 -14.49 15.49
CA ILE A 114 -24.74 -14.49 14.07
C ILE A 114 -25.98 -14.82 13.24
N ASN A 115 -26.50 -13.81 12.55
CA ASN A 115 -27.51 -13.99 11.50
C ASN A 115 -26.82 -14.34 10.17
N LEU A 116 -26.93 -15.60 9.72
CA LEU A 116 -26.20 -16.07 8.53
C LEU A 116 -26.59 -15.30 7.27
N ALA A 117 -27.88 -15.02 7.07
CA ALA A 117 -28.31 -14.24 5.90
C ALA A 117 -27.75 -12.81 5.97
N ASN A 118 -27.90 -12.12 7.10
CA ASN A 118 -27.45 -10.73 7.24
C ASN A 118 -25.93 -10.59 7.08
N HIS A 119 -25.13 -11.40 7.77
CA HIS A 119 -23.68 -11.29 7.72
C HIS A 119 -23.09 -11.92 6.45
N GLY A 120 -23.76 -12.91 5.85
CA GLY A 120 -23.41 -13.40 4.51
C GLY A 120 -23.59 -12.32 3.45
N ILE A 121 -24.74 -11.66 3.43
CA ILE A 121 -25.06 -10.58 2.50
C ILE A 121 -24.20 -9.34 2.75
N THR A 122 -24.04 -8.92 4.01
CA THR A 122 -23.19 -7.78 4.36
C THR A 122 -21.72 -8.08 4.03
N GLY A 123 -21.27 -9.33 4.21
CA GLY A 123 -19.97 -9.78 3.75
C GLY A 123 -19.80 -9.70 2.23
N LEU A 124 -20.84 -10.05 1.47
CA LEU A 124 -20.85 -9.88 0.01
C LEU A 124 -20.85 -8.42 -0.43
N VAL A 125 -21.53 -7.53 0.28
CA VAL A 125 -21.50 -6.07 0.06
C VAL A 125 -20.06 -5.56 0.20
N TRP A 126 -19.40 -5.85 1.32
CA TRP A 126 -18.00 -5.45 1.52
C TRP A 126 -17.06 -6.11 0.50
N ALA A 127 -17.30 -7.39 0.17
CA ALA A 127 -16.54 -8.08 -0.87
C ALA A 127 -16.67 -7.41 -2.24
N ALA A 128 -17.89 -7.00 -2.63
CA ALA A 128 -18.12 -6.25 -3.87
C ALA A 128 -17.40 -4.90 -3.84
N THR A 129 -17.53 -4.13 -2.76
CA THR A 129 -16.85 -2.84 -2.62
C THR A 129 -15.34 -2.98 -2.78
N TYR A 130 -14.71 -3.88 -2.01
CA TYR A 130 -13.27 -4.12 -2.11
C TYR A 130 -12.84 -4.70 -3.46
N LEU A 131 -13.67 -5.54 -4.07
CA LEU A 131 -13.38 -6.13 -5.38
C LEU A 131 -13.32 -5.08 -6.50
N SER A 132 -14.17 -4.05 -6.46
CA SER A 132 -14.16 -3.00 -7.49
C SER A 132 -12.84 -2.20 -7.52
N ILE A 133 -12.23 -1.97 -6.36
CA ILE A 133 -10.89 -1.37 -6.24
C ILE A 133 -9.82 -2.41 -6.53
N ALA A 134 -9.91 -3.60 -5.93
CA ALA A 134 -8.90 -4.64 -6.04
C ALA A 134 -8.71 -5.15 -7.46
N ALA A 135 -9.78 -5.27 -8.24
CA ALA A 135 -9.71 -5.68 -9.65
C ALA A 135 -8.99 -4.61 -10.50
N GLY A 136 -9.26 -3.32 -10.26
CA GLY A 136 -8.54 -2.21 -10.89
C GLY A 136 -7.05 -2.21 -10.53
N LEU A 137 -6.73 -2.23 -9.23
CA LEU A 137 -5.36 -2.34 -8.74
C LEU A 137 -4.64 -3.57 -9.31
N THR A 138 -5.32 -4.72 -9.41
CA THR A 138 -4.75 -5.94 -9.99
C THR A 138 -4.38 -5.74 -11.46
N LEU A 139 -5.21 -5.02 -12.21
CA LEU A 139 -4.94 -4.69 -13.61
C LEU A 139 -3.74 -3.75 -13.74
N THR A 140 -3.67 -2.69 -12.92
CA THR A 140 -2.52 -1.76 -12.93
C THR A 140 -1.24 -2.45 -12.50
N TYR A 141 -1.26 -3.28 -11.45
CA TYR A 141 -0.09 -4.04 -11.02
C TYR A 141 0.39 -5.00 -12.10
N ARG A 142 -0.53 -5.72 -12.75
CA ARG A 142 -0.16 -6.70 -13.78
C ARG A 142 0.47 -6.04 -15.00
N VAL A 143 -0.09 -4.92 -15.47
CA VAL A 143 0.32 -4.31 -16.74
C VAL A 143 1.38 -3.22 -16.55
N GLN A 144 1.35 -2.48 -15.44
CA GLN A 144 2.21 -1.33 -15.19
C GLN A 144 3.26 -1.57 -14.09
N GLY A 145 3.13 -2.63 -13.28
CA GLY A 145 4.16 -3.04 -12.33
C GLY A 145 4.21 -2.28 -11.00
N TYR A 146 3.27 -1.37 -10.72
CA TYR A 146 3.23 -0.61 -9.46
C TYR A 146 1.83 -0.57 -8.83
N GLY A 147 1.79 -0.27 -7.52
CA GLY A 147 0.55 -0.06 -6.79
C GLY A 147 0.00 1.34 -6.94
N ASN A 148 -1.23 1.46 -7.42
CA ASN A 148 -1.86 2.76 -7.63
C ASN A 148 -2.65 3.22 -6.40
N PHE A 149 -2.06 4.05 -5.55
CA PHE A 149 -2.74 4.59 -4.36
C PHE A 149 -3.94 5.49 -4.69
N ALA A 150 -4.03 6.03 -5.91
CA ALA A 150 -5.20 6.80 -6.36
C ALA A 150 -6.41 5.93 -6.70
N GLN A 151 -6.30 4.59 -6.67
CA GLN A 151 -7.39 3.73 -7.16
C GLN A 151 -8.71 3.94 -6.40
N SER A 152 -8.63 4.11 -5.07
CA SER A 152 -9.82 4.38 -4.25
C SER A 152 -10.44 5.75 -4.54
N GLU A 153 -9.64 6.73 -4.95
CA GLU A 153 -10.15 8.05 -5.34
C GLU A 153 -10.95 7.99 -6.64
N PHE A 154 -10.64 7.06 -7.55
CA PHE A 154 -11.50 6.81 -8.72
C PHE A 154 -12.86 6.24 -8.32
N LEU A 155 -12.91 5.41 -7.27
CA LEU A 155 -14.17 4.93 -6.71
C LEU A 155 -14.99 6.10 -6.15
N VAL A 156 -14.38 6.93 -5.30
CA VAL A 156 -15.05 8.08 -4.70
C VAL A 156 -15.47 9.10 -5.78
N PHE A 157 -14.62 9.35 -6.78
CA PHE A 157 -14.96 10.20 -7.92
C PHE A 157 -16.16 9.65 -8.71
N GLY A 158 -16.25 8.34 -8.91
CA GLY A 158 -17.42 7.69 -9.54
C GLY A 158 -18.70 7.82 -8.71
N ALA A 159 -18.60 7.72 -7.38
CA ALA A 159 -19.70 7.99 -6.48
C ALA A 159 -20.19 9.44 -6.58
N TYR A 160 -19.27 10.40 -6.66
CA TYR A 160 -19.63 11.81 -6.84
C TYR A 160 -20.22 12.10 -8.20
N ILE A 161 -19.81 11.42 -9.28
CA ILE A 161 -20.50 11.53 -10.58
C ILE A 161 -21.96 11.10 -10.47
N ALA A 162 -22.24 10.02 -9.73
CA ALA A 162 -23.62 9.58 -9.49
C ALA A 162 -24.43 10.63 -8.71
N LEU A 163 -23.82 11.24 -7.68
CA LEU A 163 -24.41 12.35 -6.92
C LEU A 163 -24.65 13.59 -7.77
N SER A 164 -23.73 13.96 -8.67
CA SER A 164 -23.94 15.10 -9.58
C SER A 164 -25.10 14.85 -10.52
N LEU A 165 -25.19 13.63 -11.07
CA LEU A 165 -26.30 13.27 -11.96
C LEU A 165 -27.63 13.28 -11.22
N MET A 166 -27.68 12.82 -9.97
CA MET A 166 -28.87 12.89 -9.11
C MET A 166 -29.36 14.33 -8.92
N LEU A 167 -28.43 15.28 -8.73
CA LEU A 167 -28.73 16.69 -8.50
C LEU A 167 -28.89 17.50 -9.80
N SER A 168 -28.68 16.89 -10.97
CA SER A 168 -28.77 17.57 -12.26
C SER A 168 -30.24 17.80 -12.65
N GLU A 169 -30.50 18.91 -13.36
CA GLU A 169 -31.85 19.33 -13.77
C GLU A 169 -32.63 18.24 -14.52
N ARG A 170 -31.92 17.39 -15.28
CA ARG A 170 -32.53 16.30 -16.03
C ARG A 170 -33.14 15.23 -15.13
N PHE A 171 -32.50 14.89 -14.03
CA PHE A 171 -32.88 13.74 -13.20
C PHE A 171 -33.53 14.14 -11.87
N LEU A 172 -33.35 15.39 -11.43
CA LEU A 172 -33.94 15.92 -10.20
C LEU A 172 -35.46 15.68 -10.11
N PRO A 173 -36.28 15.89 -11.16
CA PRO A 173 -37.72 15.62 -11.10
C PRO A 173 -38.06 14.15 -10.83
N GLY A 174 -37.22 13.22 -11.30
CA GLY A 174 -37.40 11.79 -11.07
C GLY A 174 -36.99 11.36 -9.66
N VAL A 175 -36.02 12.05 -9.05
CA VAL A 175 -35.60 11.79 -7.66
C VAL A 175 -36.68 12.25 -6.67
N ASP A 176 -37.37 13.36 -6.95
CA ASP A 176 -38.44 13.89 -6.10
C ASP A 176 -39.83 13.30 -6.39
N ALA A 177 -39.92 12.33 -7.31
CA ALA A 177 -41.17 11.69 -7.69
C ALA A 177 -41.94 11.10 -6.48
N PRO A 178 -43.28 11.05 -6.54
CA PRO A 178 -44.09 10.40 -5.52
C PRO A 178 -43.75 8.91 -5.40
N LYS A 179 -43.90 8.36 -4.20
CA LYS A 179 -43.71 6.93 -3.94
C LYS A 179 -44.82 6.13 -4.63
N ASP A 180 -44.49 5.45 -5.71
CA ASP A 180 -45.44 4.63 -6.49
C ASP A 180 -45.11 3.13 -6.42
N GLY A 181 -43.96 2.77 -5.85
CA GLY A 181 -43.49 1.40 -5.67
C GLY A 181 -42.79 0.82 -6.90
N ILE A 182 -42.62 1.60 -7.97
CA ILE A 182 -41.98 1.19 -9.21
C ILE A 182 -40.57 1.76 -9.23
N LEU A 183 -39.57 0.86 -9.26
CA LEU A 183 -38.17 1.29 -9.27
C LEU A 183 -37.82 1.99 -10.59
N ALA A 184 -37.47 3.28 -10.51
CA ALA A 184 -36.88 3.98 -11.64
C ALA A 184 -35.41 3.57 -11.84
N TRP A 185 -35.09 3.07 -13.04
CA TRP A 185 -33.75 2.59 -13.40
C TRP A 185 -32.91 3.61 -14.18
N GLU A 186 -33.54 4.66 -14.72
CA GLU A 186 -32.90 5.57 -15.67
C GLU A 186 -31.66 6.25 -15.07
N LEU A 187 -31.82 6.94 -13.93
CA LEU A 187 -30.71 7.61 -13.24
C LEU A 187 -29.63 6.61 -12.82
N LEU A 188 -30.00 5.42 -12.34
CA LEU A 188 -29.02 4.41 -11.94
C LEU A 188 -28.15 3.94 -13.11
N ILE A 189 -28.76 3.67 -14.27
CA ILE A 189 -28.05 3.21 -15.47
C ILE A 189 -27.10 4.31 -15.97
N TRP A 190 -27.56 5.55 -16.08
CA TRP A 190 -26.73 6.68 -16.50
C TRP A 190 -25.63 6.98 -15.49
N ALA A 191 -25.91 6.87 -14.19
CA ALA A 191 -24.90 7.00 -13.15
C ALA A 191 -23.81 5.93 -13.29
N CYS A 192 -24.17 4.68 -13.54
CA CYS A 192 -23.20 3.60 -13.74
C CYS A 192 -22.34 3.80 -15.00
N ILE A 193 -22.97 4.15 -16.12
CA ILE A 193 -22.27 4.39 -17.40
C ILE A 193 -21.39 5.63 -17.30
N GLY A 194 -21.93 6.73 -16.79
CA GLY A 194 -21.23 7.99 -16.59
C GLY A 194 -20.04 7.82 -15.64
N ALA A 195 -20.25 7.13 -14.52
CA ALA A 195 -19.18 6.80 -13.59
C ALA A 195 -18.09 5.98 -14.25
N PHE A 196 -18.41 4.91 -15.00
CA PHE A 196 -17.40 4.11 -15.69
C PHE A 196 -16.60 4.91 -16.73
N ILE A 197 -17.28 5.66 -17.59
CA ILE A 197 -16.64 6.38 -18.70
C ILE A 197 -15.80 7.55 -18.19
N LEU A 198 -16.37 8.41 -17.35
CA LEU A 198 -15.70 9.63 -16.90
C LEU A 198 -14.55 9.33 -15.96
N THR A 199 -14.70 8.37 -15.04
CA THR A 199 -13.56 7.95 -14.19
C THR A 199 -12.48 7.27 -15.03
N GLY A 200 -12.86 6.48 -16.05
CA GLY A 200 -11.93 5.92 -17.02
C GLY A 200 -11.12 7.00 -17.74
N ILE A 201 -11.78 8.07 -18.19
CA ILE A 201 -11.12 9.24 -18.82
C ILE A 201 -10.16 9.91 -17.85
N VAL A 202 -10.57 10.15 -16.59
CA VAL A 202 -9.70 10.70 -15.55
C VAL A 202 -8.48 9.80 -15.33
N GLY A 203 -8.65 8.47 -15.32
CA GLY A 203 -7.55 7.51 -15.26
C GLY A 203 -6.55 7.66 -16.42
N VAL A 204 -7.04 7.88 -17.63
CA VAL A 204 -6.19 8.15 -18.82
C VAL A 204 -5.47 9.49 -18.71
N ILE A 205 -6.14 10.54 -18.22
CA ILE A 205 -5.56 11.87 -18.01
C ILE A 205 -4.41 11.78 -16.99
N VAL A 206 -4.65 11.09 -15.87
CA VAL A 206 -3.63 10.83 -14.85
C VAL A 206 -2.44 10.07 -15.44
N ASP A 207 -2.70 9.01 -16.22
CA ASP A 207 -1.64 8.25 -16.87
C ASP A 207 -0.82 9.14 -17.80
N PHE A 208 -1.49 9.94 -18.64
CA PHE A 208 -0.85 10.80 -19.63
C PHE A 208 -0.04 11.96 -19.01
N LEU A 209 -0.63 12.69 -18.06
CA LEU A 209 -0.01 13.88 -17.48
C LEU A 209 1.10 13.54 -16.49
N VAL A 210 0.93 12.47 -15.72
CA VAL A 210 1.79 12.14 -14.58
C VAL A 210 2.58 10.86 -14.86
N MET A 211 1.90 9.72 -14.97
CA MET A 211 2.57 8.40 -14.91
C MET A 211 3.48 8.13 -16.11
N LYS A 212 3.02 8.47 -17.32
CA LYS A 212 3.77 8.34 -18.57
C LYS A 212 5.11 9.05 -18.50
N LYS A 213 5.12 10.28 -17.98
CA LYS A 213 6.36 11.08 -17.88
C LYS A 213 7.37 10.43 -16.94
N PHE A 214 6.90 9.78 -15.87
CA PHE A 214 7.77 9.02 -14.96
C PHE A 214 8.31 7.74 -15.58
N ARG A 215 7.46 6.98 -16.28
CA ARG A 215 7.89 5.78 -17.01
C ARG A 215 8.98 6.12 -18.03
N ASN A 216 8.79 7.18 -18.81
CA ASN A 216 9.75 7.60 -19.84
C ASN A 216 11.11 8.04 -19.26
N LYS A 217 11.16 8.43 -17.99
CA LYS A 217 12.40 8.77 -17.27
C LYS A 217 13.05 7.56 -16.58
N GLY A 218 12.53 6.35 -16.76
CA GLY A 218 13.02 5.15 -16.08
C GLY A 218 12.84 5.21 -14.56
N ALA A 219 11.79 5.89 -14.08
CA ALA A 219 11.51 5.96 -12.65
C ALA A 219 11.24 4.57 -12.09
N SER A 220 11.75 4.29 -10.88
CA SER A 220 11.48 3.01 -10.23
C SER A 220 9.99 2.87 -9.88
N TYR A 221 9.51 1.62 -9.74
CA TYR A 221 8.13 1.33 -9.35
C TYR A 221 7.73 2.02 -8.02
N GLN A 222 8.69 2.19 -7.10
CA GLN A 222 8.49 2.92 -5.85
C GLN A 222 8.13 4.39 -6.11
N VAL A 223 8.82 5.05 -7.03
CA VAL A 223 8.55 6.45 -7.40
C VAL A 223 7.19 6.58 -8.09
N MET A 224 6.81 5.61 -8.92
CA MET A 224 5.49 5.58 -9.55
C MET A 224 4.36 5.44 -8.52
N MET A 225 4.53 4.53 -7.55
CA MET A 225 3.59 4.33 -6.45
C MET A 225 3.43 5.61 -5.62
N ILE A 226 4.53 6.31 -5.32
CA ILE A 226 4.53 7.61 -4.64
C ILE A 226 3.83 8.69 -5.47
N ALA A 227 4.10 8.78 -6.78
CA ALA A 227 3.45 9.75 -7.65
C ALA A 227 1.92 9.56 -7.66
N SER A 228 1.46 8.31 -7.60
CA SER A 228 0.02 8.00 -7.52
C SER A 228 -0.63 8.48 -6.23
N LEU A 229 0.11 8.56 -5.12
CA LEU A 229 -0.37 9.15 -3.87
C LEU A 229 -0.54 10.67 -4.00
N GLY A 230 0.39 11.35 -4.67
CA GLY A 230 0.24 12.77 -5.00
C GLY A 230 -1.01 13.02 -5.85
N VAL A 231 -1.28 12.15 -6.83
CA VAL A 231 -2.51 12.20 -7.63
C VAL A 231 -3.75 11.97 -6.76
N ALA A 232 -3.70 11.01 -5.83
CA ALA A 232 -4.81 10.73 -4.91
C ALA A 232 -5.19 11.98 -4.10
N MET A 233 -4.20 12.69 -3.57
CA MET A 233 -4.42 13.95 -2.84
C MET A 233 -5.06 15.03 -3.70
N VAL A 234 -4.60 15.17 -4.95
CA VAL A 234 -5.15 16.15 -5.89
C VAL A 234 -6.62 15.84 -6.18
N ILE A 235 -6.94 14.60 -6.53
CA ILE A 235 -8.33 14.19 -6.81
C ILE A 235 -9.21 14.39 -5.58
N ARG A 236 -8.77 13.95 -4.40
CA ARG A 236 -9.53 14.11 -3.17
C ARG A 236 -9.77 15.57 -2.82
N ALA A 237 -8.74 16.40 -2.93
CA ALA A 237 -8.85 17.82 -2.66
C ALA A 237 -9.81 18.51 -3.63
N MET A 238 -9.81 18.13 -4.92
CA MET A 238 -10.78 18.63 -5.89
C MET A 238 -12.22 18.24 -5.51
N LEU A 239 -12.44 17.00 -5.06
CA LEU A 239 -13.75 16.56 -4.59
C LEU A 239 -14.20 17.35 -3.36
N TYR A 240 -13.32 17.57 -2.40
CA TYR A 240 -13.60 18.40 -1.23
C TYR A 240 -13.92 19.86 -1.58
N LEU A 241 -13.17 20.45 -2.53
CA LEU A 241 -13.43 21.82 -2.97
C LEU A 241 -14.77 21.95 -3.71
N ARG A 242 -15.21 20.90 -4.41
CA ARG A 242 -16.49 20.89 -5.14
C ARG A 242 -17.70 20.54 -4.28
N TYR A 243 -17.58 19.54 -3.41
CA TYR A 243 -18.70 18.93 -2.67
C TYR A 243 -18.66 19.13 -1.16
N GLY A 244 -17.58 19.71 -0.62
CA GLY A 244 -17.40 19.88 0.82
C GLY A 244 -17.16 18.56 1.56
N SER A 245 -17.24 18.63 2.89
CA SER A 245 -17.09 17.48 3.80
C SER A 245 -18.41 16.83 4.18
N GLN A 246 -19.54 17.36 3.68
CA GLN A 246 -20.84 16.83 4.01
C GLN A 246 -21.01 15.42 3.46
N THR A 247 -21.66 14.56 4.25
CA THR A 247 -21.94 13.18 3.84
C THR A 247 -23.22 13.14 3.02
N GLN A 248 -23.13 12.77 1.75
CA GLN A 248 -24.27 12.68 0.84
C GLN A 248 -24.56 11.23 0.46
N LEU A 249 -25.83 10.88 0.23
CA LEU A 249 -26.22 9.55 -0.22
C LEU A 249 -26.75 9.64 -1.64
N PHE A 250 -26.31 8.72 -2.51
CA PHE A 250 -26.89 8.63 -3.84
C PHE A 250 -28.20 7.84 -3.79
N VAL A 251 -29.29 8.47 -4.19
CA VAL A 251 -30.63 7.89 -4.21
C VAL A 251 -31.16 8.03 -5.64
N PRO A 252 -31.11 6.94 -6.45
CA PRO A 252 -31.58 7.01 -7.84
C PRO A 252 -33.06 7.41 -7.95
N ASP A 253 -33.85 7.02 -6.96
CA ASP A 253 -35.26 7.32 -6.81
C ASP A 253 -35.69 6.95 -5.38
N ARG A 254 -36.72 7.61 -4.82
CA ARG A 254 -37.20 7.41 -3.46
C ARG A 254 -37.64 5.99 -3.18
N ASP A 255 -38.12 5.28 -4.19
CA ASP A 255 -38.62 3.91 -4.02
C ASP A 255 -37.52 2.88 -3.79
N TRP A 256 -36.27 3.21 -4.13
CA TRP A 256 -35.10 2.42 -3.74
C TRP A 256 -34.87 2.36 -2.22
N ARG A 257 -35.53 3.25 -1.46
CA ARG A 257 -35.32 3.44 -0.02
C ARG A 257 -36.52 3.07 0.85
N LEU A 258 -37.61 2.59 0.26
CA LEU A 258 -38.75 2.13 1.04
C LEU A 258 -38.37 0.93 1.91
N SER A 259 -38.99 0.82 3.08
CA SER A 259 -38.88 -0.36 3.93
C SER A 259 -39.45 -1.62 3.28
N THR A 260 -40.30 -1.47 2.25
CA THR A 260 -40.86 -2.54 1.42
C THR A 260 -39.94 -2.95 0.27
N SER A 261 -38.94 -2.15 -0.10
CA SER A 261 -38.02 -2.41 -1.23
C SER A 261 -36.88 -3.35 -0.83
N LYS A 262 -37.28 -4.54 -0.40
CA LYS A 262 -36.42 -5.60 0.11
C LYS A 262 -36.96 -6.96 -0.29
N PHE A 263 -36.07 -7.91 -0.55
CA PHE A 263 -36.42 -9.32 -0.60
C PHE A 263 -36.44 -9.87 0.83
N GLU A 264 -37.53 -10.51 1.22
CA GLU A 264 -37.60 -11.21 2.51
C GLU A 264 -37.04 -12.62 2.36
N ILE A 265 -36.07 -12.94 3.21
CA ILE A 265 -35.36 -14.22 3.20
C ILE A 265 -35.47 -14.81 4.60
N ASP A 266 -36.01 -16.01 4.69
CA ASP A 266 -36.00 -16.77 5.94
C ASP A 266 -34.56 -17.00 6.38
N SER A 267 -34.26 -16.58 7.60
CA SER A 267 -32.93 -16.63 8.18
C SER A 267 -32.96 -17.26 9.56
N ILE A 268 -31.80 -17.76 9.96
CA ILE A 268 -31.59 -18.34 11.28
C ILE A 268 -30.51 -17.51 11.97
N VAL A 269 -30.83 -17.01 13.14
CA VAL A 269 -29.87 -16.38 14.04
C VAL A 269 -29.30 -17.48 14.93
N ASN A 270 -28.00 -17.76 14.76
CA ASN A 270 -27.27 -18.65 15.65
C ASN A 270 -26.71 -17.82 16.80
N ARG A 271 -27.20 -18.08 18.01
CA ARG A 271 -26.69 -17.51 19.25
C ARG A 271 -25.69 -18.49 19.86
N PHE A 272 -24.45 -18.04 20.00
CA PHE A 272 -23.38 -18.78 20.65
C PHE A 272 -23.12 -18.18 22.03
N THR A 273 -23.26 -18.98 23.07
CA THR A 273 -22.96 -18.58 24.46
C THR A 273 -21.58 -19.09 24.82
N LEU A 274 -20.63 -18.17 24.98
CA LEU A 274 -19.25 -18.43 25.40
C LEU A 274 -19.06 -18.11 26.88
N GLY A 275 -18.09 -18.79 27.52
CA GLY A 275 -17.77 -18.59 28.94
C GLY A 275 -18.63 -19.44 29.88
N VAL A 276 -19.02 -18.85 31.01
CA VAL A 276 -19.85 -19.52 32.03
C VAL A 276 -21.24 -19.79 31.46
N ARG A 277 -21.72 -21.02 31.62
CA ARG A 277 -22.98 -21.51 31.04
C ARG A 277 -23.81 -22.20 32.14
N ASP A 278 -24.76 -21.48 32.72
CA ASP A 278 -25.68 -22.01 33.73
C ASP A 278 -26.90 -22.66 33.04
N ASN A 279 -26.76 -23.92 32.61
CA ASN A 279 -27.80 -24.69 31.89
C ASN A 279 -28.26 -24.11 30.54
N ILE A 280 -27.54 -23.13 29.99
CA ILE A 280 -27.79 -22.59 28.64
C ILE A 280 -26.95 -23.39 27.64
N PRO A 281 -27.52 -23.88 26.51
CA PRO A 281 -26.75 -24.60 25.50
C PRO A 281 -25.69 -23.68 24.86
N PHE A 282 -24.58 -24.28 24.40
CA PHE A 282 -23.55 -23.55 23.65
C PHE A 282 -24.11 -22.83 22.41
N ARG A 283 -25.11 -23.44 21.77
CA ARG A 283 -25.75 -22.93 20.55
C ARG A 283 -27.26 -22.96 20.71
N GLU A 284 -27.89 -21.83 20.46
CA GLU A 284 -29.34 -21.68 20.30
C GLU A 284 -29.63 -21.12 18.91
N THR A 285 -30.69 -21.61 18.26
CA THR A 285 -31.14 -21.14 16.95
C THR A 285 -32.47 -20.43 17.08
N VAL A 286 -32.56 -19.22 16.54
CA VAL A 286 -33.78 -18.41 16.54
C VAL A 286 -34.14 -18.08 15.09
N ASP A 287 -35.36 -18.41 14.69
CA ASP A 287 -35.88 -18.05 13.37
C ASP A 287 -36.05 -16.54 13.27
N ASN A 288 -35.71 -15.99 12.11
CA ASN A 288 -35.75 -14.56 11.86
C ASN A 288 -35.95 -14.29 10.36
N ILE A 289 -36.67 -13.21 10.02
CA ILE A 289 -36.84 -12.82 8.62
C ILE A 289 -35.82 -11.72 8.31
N TYR A 290 -34.97 -11.95 7.31
CA TYR A 290 -33.99 -10.95 6.86
C TYR A 290 -34.50 -10.19 5.63
N GLY A 291 -34.53 -8.86 5.73
CA GLY A 291 -34.81 -7.97 4.62
C GLY A 291 -33.56 -7.62 3.81
N LEU A 292 -33.37 -8.26 2.66
CA LEU A 292 -32.31 -7.91 1.70
C LEU A 292 -32.73 -6.72 0.83
N ALA A 293 -32.23 -5.53 1.16
CA ALA A 293 -32.50 -4.32 0.38
C ALA A 293 -32.01 -4.42 -1.07
N TYR A 294 -32.81 -3.92 -2.03
CA TYR A 294 -32.47 -3.93 -3.46
C TYR A 294 -31.16 -3.20 -3.79
N THR A 295 -30.83 -2.15 -3.02
CA THR A 295 -29.57 -1.40 -3.17
C THR A 295 -28.34 -2.29 -2.95
N LYS A 296 -28.39 -3.19 -1.96
CA LYS A 296 -27.30 -4.15 -1.70
C LYS A 296 -27.17 -5.16 -2.83
N VAL A 297 -28.30 -5.62 -3.39
CA VAL A 297 -28.32 -6.56 -4.52
C VAL A 297 -27.69 -5.91 -5.76
N ALA A 298 -28.08 -4.67 -6.08
CA ALA A 298 -27.55 -3.93 -7.22
C ALA A 298 -26.02 -3.79 -7.15
N LEU A 299 -25.47 -3.48 -5.97
CA LEU A 299 -24.02 -3.43 -5.75
C LEU A 299 -23.34 -4.78 -5.98
N ILE A 300 -23.86 -5.86 -5.36
CA ILE A 300 -23.27 -7.19 -5.45
C ILE A 300 -23.30 -7.67 -6.91
N VAL A 301 -24.47 -7.67 -7.54
CA VAL A 301 -24.64 -8.18 -8.91
C VAL A 301 -23.87 -7.31 -9.91
N GLY A 302 -23.95 -5.98 -9.77
CA GLY A 302 -23.26 -5.04 -10.64
C GLY A 302 -21.74 -5.21 -10.62
N VAL A 303 -21.13 -5.27 -9.42
CA VAL A 303 -19.67 -5.36 -9.32
C VAL A 303 -19.15 -6.75 -9.71
N PHE A 304 -19.74 -7.83 -9.20
CA PHE A 304 -19.30 -9.17 -9.61
C PHE A 304 -19.55 -9.41 -11.11
N GLY A 305 -20.64 -8.89 -11.66
CA GLY A 305 -20.95 -8.93 -13.09
C GLY A 305 -19.93 -8.15 -13.94
N SER A 306 -19.57 -6.93 -13.54
CA SER A 306 -18.58 -6.12 -14.27
C SER A 306 -17.17 -6.71 -14.21
N VAL A 307 -16.78 -7.30 -13.07
CA VAL A 307 -15.49 -8.02 -12.93
C VAL A 307 -15.48 -9.30 -13.75
N LEU A 308 -16.60 -10.03 -13.80
CA LEU A 308 -16.75 -11.20 -14.67
C LEU A 308 -16.62 -10.80 -16.15
N LEU A 309 -17.24 -9.70 -16.56
CA LEU A 309 -17.11 -9.14 -17.91
C LEU A 309 -15.64 -8.75 -18.21
N LEU A 310 -14.94 -8.13 -17.25
CA LEU A 310 -13.51 -7.86 -17.38
C LEU A 310 -12.69 -9.15 -17.55
N LEU A 311 -13.01 -10.23 -16.81
CA LEU A 311 -12.35 -11.52 -16.97
C LEU A 311 -12.58 -12.13 -18.36
N LEU A 312 -13.79 -12.02 -18.90
CA LEU A 312 -14.10 -12.47 -20.25
C LEU A 312 -13.34 -11.64 -21.28
N LEU A 313 -13.27 -10.33 -21.09
CA LEU A 313 -12.49 -9.42 -21.94
C LEU A 313 -11.01 -9.80 -21.94
N LEU A 314 -10.39 -10.02 -20.78
CA LEU A 314 -8.96 -10.30 -20.66
C LEU A 314 -8.56 -11.69 -21.17
N ASN A 315 -9.46 -12.67 -21.06
CA ASN A 315 -9.18 -14.04 -21.53
C ASN A 315 -9.54 -14.23 -23.01
N GLY A 316 -10.63 -13.63 -23.49
CA GLY A 316 -11.18 -13.86 -24.83
C GLY A 316 -10.70 -12.89 -25.91
N THR A 317 -10.32 -11.65 -25.57
CA THR A 317 -10.10 -10.61 -26.60
C THR A 317 -8.64 -10.43 -27.01
N ARG A 318 -8.42 -9.76 -28.16
CA ARG A 318 -7.11 -9.31 -28.63
C ARG A 318 -6.45 -8.33 -27.64
N LEU A 319 -7.24 -7.45 -27.02
CA LEU A 319 -6.77 -6.52 -26.00
C LEU A 319 -6.18 -7.28 -24.80
N GLY A 320 -6.88 -8.30 -24.31
CA GLY A 320 -6.40 -9.14 -23.23
C GLY A 320 -5.11 -9.90 -23.55
N ARG A 321 -4.91 -10.32 -24.81
CA ARG A 321 -3.63 -10.91 -25.26
C ARG A 321 -2.50 -9.90 -25.27
N LYS A 322 -2.73 -8.69 -25.79
CA LYS A 322 -1.75 -7.59 -25.77
C LYS A 322 -1.36 -7.20 -24.35
N MET A 323 -2.33 -7.09 -23.45
CA MET A 323 -2.09 -6.78 -22.03
C MET A 323 -1.23 -7.83 -21.33
N ARG A 324 -1.45 -9.11 -21.62
CA ARG A 324 -0.61 -10.20 -21.09
C ARG A 324 0.81 -10.15 -21.65
N ALA A 325 0.96 -9.92 -22.96
CA ALA A 325 2.29 -9.79 -23.56
C ALA A 325 3.09 -8.62 -22.94
N VAL A 326 2.46 -7.46 -22.77
CA VAL A 326 3.09 -6.29 -22.13
C VAL A 326 3.40 -6.53 -20.65
N ALA A 327 2.52 -7.24 -19.94
CA ALA A 327 2.73 -7.60 -18.54
C ALA A 327 3.92 -8.57 -18.34
N ASP A 328 4.11 -9.50 -19.27
CA ASP A 328 5.18 -10.50 -19.18
C ASP A 328 6.54 -9.89 -19.56
N ASN A 329 6.60 -9.19 -20.71
CA ASN A 329 7.79 -8.47 -21.13
C ASN A 329 7.42 -7.31 -22.08
N PRO A 330 7.47 -6.05 -21.60
CA PRO A 330 7.10 -4.90 -22.42
C PRO A 330 8.03 -4.73 -23.63
N ASP A 331 9.33 -4.98 -23.49
CA ASP A 331 10.32 -4.78 -24.55
C ASP A 331 10.11 -5.78 -25.71
N LEU A 332 9.88 -7.06 -25.39
CA LEU A 332 9.53 -8.08 -26.39
C LEU A 332 8.18 -7.82 -27.05
N ALA A 333 7.21 -7.30 -26.28
CA ALA A 333 5.93 -6.89 -26.83
C ALA A 333 6.09 -5.73 -27.83
N ALA A 334 6.94 -4.75 -27.53
CA ALA A 334 7.26 -3.64 -28.42
C ALA A 334 7.89 -4.14 -29.74
N ALA A 335 8.87 -5.04 -29.64
CA ALA A 335 9.52 -5.66 -30.80
C ALA A 335 8.52 -6.45 -31.68
N SER A 336 7.46 -6.99 -31.06
CA SER A 336 6.36 -7.66 -31.76
C SER A 336 5.30 -6.71 -32.34
N GLY A 337 5.56 -5.39 -32.36
CA GLY A 337 4.66 -4.37 -32.90
C GLY A 337 3.49 -3.97 -31.98
N ILE A 338 3.53 -4.33 -30.69
CA ILE A 338 2.50 -3.94 -29.72
C ILE A 338 2.81 -2.52 -29.20
N ASN A 339 1.86 -1.59 -29.38
CA ASN A 339 1.94 -0.27 -28.78
C ASN A 339 1.74 -0.34 -27.25
N ILE A 340 2.84 -0.44 -26.50
CA ILE A 340 2.88 -0.49 -25.04
C ILE A 340 2.09 0.67 -24.41
N GLU A 341 2.29 1.88 -24.91
CA GLU A 341 1.67 3.08 -24.35
C GLU A 341 0.15 3.12 -24.59
N GLY A 342 -0.33 2.53 -25.69
CA GLY A 342 -1.77 2.29 -25.90
C GLY A 342 -2.34 1.29 -24.90
N VAL A 343 -1.58 0.23 -24.59
CA VAL A 343 -1.96 -0.79 -23.61
C VAL A 343 -2.00 -0.21 -22.19
N HIS A 344 -1.02 0.61 -21.80
CA HIS A 344 -1.02 1.30 -20.50
C HIS A 344 -2.22 2.25 -20.34
N ARG A 345 -2.54 3.06 -21.35
CA ARG A 345 -3.72 3.94 -21.32
C ARG A 345 -5.03 3.16 -21.23
N THR A 346 -5.17 2.09 -21.99
CA THR A 346 -6.37 1.23 -21.93
C THR A 346 -6.49 0.54 -20.56
N SER A 347 -5.36 0.11 -19.98
CA SER A 347 -5.31 -0.42 -18.63
C SER A 347 -5.73 0.61 -17.58
N ALA A 348 -5.27 1.86 -17.72
CA ALA A 348 -5.65 2.94 -16.82
C ALA A 348 -7.15 3.25 -16.92
N PHE A 349 -7.69 3.30 -18.15
CA PHE A 349 -9.13 3.49 -18.40
C PHE A 349 -9.98 2.40 -17.76
N LEU A 350 -9.70 1.12 -18.05
CA LEU A 350 -10.48 0.00 -17.53
C LEU A 350 -10.37 -0.12 -16.00
N SER A 351 -9.19 0.18 -15.45
CA SER A 351 -8.97 0.16 -14.01
C SER A 351 -9.80 1.24 -13.31
N ALA A 352 -9.62 2.51 -13.69
CA ALA A 352 -10.31 3.63 -13.07
C ALA A 352 -11.83 3.53 -13.30
N GLY A 353 -12.25 3.15 -14.52
CA GLY A 353 -13.64 2.92 -14.89
C GLY A 353 -14.34 1.89 -14.01
N LEU A 354 -13.71 0.74 -13.77
CA LEU A 354 -14.30 -0.31 -12.93
C LEU A 354 -14.48 0.14 -11.47
N SER A 355 -13.50 0.86 -10.92
CA SER A 355 -13.62 1.42 -9.58
C SER A 355 -14.68 2.50 -9.51
N GLY A 356 -14.77 3.37 -10.51
CA GLY A 356 -15.81 4.38 -10.63
C GLY A 356 -17.22 3.81 -10.69
N PHE A 357 -17.42 2.79 -11.53
CA PHE A 357 -18.66 2.02 -11.60
C PHE A 357 -19.03 1.40 -10.23
N GLY A 358 -18.06 0.80 -9.54
CA GLY A 358 -18.25 0.31 -8.17
C GLY A 358 -18.64 1.42 -7.20
N GLY A 359 -18.11 2.63 -7.37
CA GLY A 359 -18.42 3.82 -6.58
C GLY A 359 -19.86 4.29 -6.72
N ALA A 360 -20.38 4.36 -7.94
CA ALA A 360 -21.77 4.73 -8.20
C ALA A 360 -22.75 3.79 -7.49
N LEU A 361 -22.50 2.48 -7.54
CA LEU A 361 -23.31 1.49 -6.83
C LEU A 361 -23.11 1.54 -5.31
N PHE A 362 -21.88 1.77 -4.86
CA PHE A 362 -21.56 1.82 -3.44
C PHE A 362 -22.22 3.02 -2.74
N ALA A 363 -22.29 4.16 -3.43
CA ALA A 363 -22.93 5.39 -2.95
C ALA A 363 -24.44 5.24 -2.65
N MET A 364 -25.09 4.19 -3.16
CA MET A 364 -26.48 3.85 -2.81
C MET A 364 -26.61 3.19 -1.44
N THR A 365 -25.54 2.54 -0.98
CA THR A 365 -25.56 1.72 0.24
C THR A 365 -25.06 2.49 1.45
N THR A 366 -24.13 3.43 1.23
CA THR A 366 -23.43 4.15 2.29
C THR A 366 -23.30 5.62 1.89
N ARG A 367 -23.39 6.52 2.88
CA ARG A 367 -23.17 7.95 2.65
C ARG A 367 -21.70 8.18 2.29
N MET A 368 -21.48 9.00 1.28
CA MET A 368 -20.17 9.33 0.74
C MET A 368 -19.71 10.68 1.27
N ASN A 369 -18.48 10.73 1.74
CA ASN A 369 -17.66 11.93 1.84
C ASN A 369 -16.34 11.69 1.07
N PRO A 370 -15.56 12.73 0.75
CA PRO A 370 -14.33 12.54 -0.01
C PRO A 370 -13.24 11.77 0.78
N GLU A 371 -13.38 11.62 2.10
CA GLU A 371 -12.47 10.86 2.96
C GLU A 371 -12.62 9.34 2.87
N VAL A 372 -13.80 8.85 2.43
CA VAL A 372 -14.12 7.41 2.33
C VAL A 372 -13.03 6.64 1.56
N GLY A 373 -12.39 7.25 0.56
CA GLY A 373 -11.41 6.60 -0.32
C GLY A 373 -10.33 5.81 0.43
N LEU A 374 -9.60 6.44 1.38
CA LEU A 374 -8.52 5.76 2.10
C LEU A 374 -9.01 4.60 2.97
N THR A 375 -10.17 4.75 3.59
CA THR A 375 -10.73 3.73 4.49
C THR A 375 -11.02 2.41 3.77
N ILE A 376 -11.33 2.48 2.47
CA ILE A 376 -11.61 1.33 1.61
C ILE A 376 -10.36 0.89 0.81
N LEU A 377 -9.40 1.80 0.58
CA LEU A 377 -8.16 1.49 -0.13
C LEU A 377 -7.34 0.40 0.56
N LEU A 378 -7.13 0.54 1.88
CA LEU A 378 -6.24 -0.36 2.62
C LEU A 378 -6.79 -1.80 2.69
N PRO A 379 -8.10 -2.05 2.98
CA PRO A 379 -8.64 -3.40 2.92
C PRO A 379 -8.63 -3.97 1.49
N SER A 380 -8.72 -3.12 0.47
CA SER A 380 -8.58 -3.56 -0.92
C SER A 380 -7.17 -4.01 -1.26
N PHE A 381 -6.13 -3.42 -0.65
CA PHE A 381 -4.78 -3.98 -0.72
C PHE A 381 -4.70 -5.36 -0.05
N ALA A 382 -5.35 -5.55 1.10
CA ALA A 382 -5.42 -6.87 1.74
C ALA A 382 -6.00 -7.93 0.79
N VAL A 383 -7.06 -7.59 0.05
CA VAL A 383 -7.68 -8.45 -0.97
C VAL A 383 -6.69 -8.87 -2.06
N ILE A 384 -5.92 -7.94 -2.61
CA ILE A 384 -4.99 -8.23 -3.72
C ILE A 384 -3.84 -9.09 -3.24
N VAL A 385 -3.33 -8.77 -2.06
CA VAL A 385 -2.21 -9.51 -1.46
C VAL A 385 -2.64 -10.94 -1.16
N LEU A 386 -3.81 -11.13 -0.55
CA LEU A 386 -4.41 -12.43 -0.30
C LEU A 386 -4.69 -13.18 -1.62
N GLY A 387 -5.22 -12.47 -2.61
CA GLY A 387 -5.53 -12.96 -3.95
C GLY A 387 -4.32 -13.19 -4.87
N THR A 388 -3.10 -12.95 -4.40
CA THR A 388 -1.87 -12.85 -5.20
C THR A 388 -1.91 -11.68 -6.20
N ILE A 389 -0.93 -10.79 -6.09
CA ILE A 389 -0.80 -9.59 -6.96
C ILE A 389 -0.84 -10.00 -8.44
N GLY A 390 -1.69 -9.32 -9.21
CA GLY A 390 -1.83 -9.53 -10.66
C GLY A 390 -2.82 -10.62 -11.09
N SER A 391 -3.48 -11.30 -10.14
CA SER A 391 -4.51 -12.31 -10.42
C SER A 391 -5.93 -11.82 -10.11
N ILE A 392 -6.72 -11.52 -11.15
CA ILE A 392 -8.11 -11.05 -10.97
C ILE A 392 -8.98 -12.14 -10.35
N ARG A 393 -8.77 -13.40 -10.74
CA ARG A 393 -9.49 -14.54 -10.13
C ARG A 393 -9.16 -14.68 -8.64
N GLY A 394 -7.90 -14.43 -8.29
CA GLY A 394 -7.49 -14.42 -6.90
C GLY A 394 -8.06 -13.23 -6.14
N ALA A 395 -8.19 -12.05 -6.75
CA ALA A 395 -8.84 -10.89 -6.16
C ALA A 395 -10.33 -11.17 -5.81
N ILE A 396 -11.06 -11.93 -6.64
CA ILE A 396 -12.44 -12.37 -6.35
C ILE A 396 -12.48 -13.23 -5.08
N ILE A 397 -11.59 -14.23 -4.97
CA ILE A 397 -11.55 -15.10 -3.79
C ILE A 397 -11.12 -14.31 -2.56
N GLY A 398 -10.10 -13.45 -2.72
CA GLY A 398 -9.60 -12.58 -1.66
C GLY A 398 -10.66 -11.63 -1.13
N SER A 399 -11.48 -11.04 -2.00
CA SER A 399 -12.53 -10.10 -1.60
C SER A 399 -13.65 -10.78 -0.85
N LEU A 400 -14.05 -11.99 -1.27
CA LEU A 400 -15.03 -12.80 -0.56
C LEU A 400 -14.56 -13.15 0.86
N ILE A 401 -13.31 -13.59 1.00
CA ILE A 401 -12.73 -13.94 2.30
C ILE A 401 -12.68 -12.69 3.19
N VAL A 402 -12.10 -11.59 2.71
CA VAL A 402 -11.96 -10.35 3.48
C VAL A 402 -13.31 -9.75 3.86
N GLY A 403 -14.29 -9.75 2.94
CA GLY A 403 -15.64 -9.25 3.19
C GLY A 403 -16.38 -10.06 4.26
N ILE A 404 -16.32 -11.39 4.19
CA ILE A 404 -16.91 -12.27 5.21
C ILE A 404 -16.24 -12.06 6.56
N ILE A 405 -14.90 -11.97 6.60
CA ILE A 405 -14.16 -11.74 7.85
C ILE A 405 -14.60 -10.43 8.51
N ARG A 406 -14.64 -9.32 7.75
CA ARG A 406 -15.14 -8.04 8.27
C ARG A 406 -16.56 -8.17 8.82
N SER A 407 -17.45 -8.80 8.07
CA SER A 407 -18.87 -8.90 8.46
C SER A 407 -19.14 -9.84 9.64
N VAL A 408 -18.34 -10.89 9.82
CA VAL A 408 -18.49 -11.85 10.94
C VAL A 408 -17.81 -11.33 12.20
N SER A 409 -16.75 -10.53 12.08
CA SER A 409 -16.08 -9.98 13.25
C SER A 409 -16.94 -8.98 14.03
N GLN A 410 -17.82 -8.23 13.37
CA GLN A 410 -18.68 -7.24 14.03
C GLN A 410 -19.57 -7.84 15.15
N PRO A 411 -20.39 -8.88 14.93
CA PRO A 411 -21.18 -9.49 15.99
C PRO A 411 -20.33 -10.17 17.07
N VAL A 412 -19.15 -10.70 16.72
CA VAL A 412 -18.21 -11.27 17.70
C VAL A 412 -17.70 -10.19 18.65
N LEU A 413 -17.22 -9.05 18.11
CA LEU A 413 -16.70 -7.92 18.88
C LEU A 413 -17.79 -7.29 19.76
N VAL A 414 -19.02 -7.15 19.25
CA VAL A 414 -20.16 -6.67 20.04
C VAL A 414 -20.48 -7.64 21.18
N GLY A 415 -20.53 -8.95 20.92
CA GLY A 415 -20.86 -9.97 21.92
C GLY A 415 -19.86 -10.05 23.07
N ILE A 416 -18.55 -9.94 22.77
CA ILE A 416 -17.49 -10.00 23.79
C ILE A 416 -17.21 -8.66 24.47
N GLY A 417 -17.54 -7.54 23.83
CA GLY A 417 -17.20 -6.21 24.31
C GLY A 417 -17.85 -5.85 25.64
N SER A 418 -19.16 -6.11 25.80
CA SER A 418 -19.87 -5.81 27.04
C SER A 418 -19.35 -6.61 28.25
N PRO A 419 -19.21 -7.96 28.17
CA PRO A 419 -18.65 -8.77 29.26
C PRO A 419 -17.23 -8.38 29.70
N LEU A 420 -16.43 -7.81 28.78
CA LEU A 420 -15.06 -7.37 29.06
C LEU A 420 -14.95 -5.92 29.54
N ASN A 421 -16.07 -5.21 29.77
CA ASN A 421 -16.09 -3.76 30.04
C ASN A 421 -15.42 -2.93 28.91
N ARG A 422 -15.67 -3.34 27.67
CA ARG A 422 -15.10 -2.77 26.44
C ARG A 422 -16.20 -2.57 25.37
N PRO A 423 -17.25 -1.76 25.64
CA PRO A 423 -18.39 -1.61 24.74
C PRO A 423 -18.02 -0.98 23.38
N THR A 424 -16.93 -0.21 23.31
CA THR A 424 -16.48 0.45 22.08
C THR A 424 -15.59 -0.43 21.19
N ILE A 425 -15.28 -1.67 21.59
CA ILE A 425 -14.42 -2.58 20.81
C ILE A 425 -15.06 -2.99 19.47
N SER A 426 -16.37 -2.79 19.30
CA SER A 426 -17.08 -3.05 18.04
C SER A 426 -16.51 -2.26 16.86
N GLY A 427 -15.90 -1.09 17.09
CA GLY A 427 -15.22 -0.30 16.04
C GLY A 427 -13.95 -0.95 15.50
N MET A 428 -13.46 -2.03 16.12
CA MET A 428 -12.32 -2.80 15.60
C MET A 428 -12.71 -3.73 14.44
N ASP A 429 -13.98 -3.81 14.04
CA ASP A 429 -14.40 -4.58 12.86
C ASP A 429 -13.68 -4.11 11.59
N GLU A 430 -13.36 -2.82 11.51
CA GLU A 430 -12.58 -2.22 10.44
C GLU A 430 -11.13 -2.69 10.39
N VAL A 431 -10.59 -3.13 11.53
CA VAL A 431 -9.21 -3.58 11.68
C VAL A 431 -9.01 -5.03 11.24
N MET A 432 -10.09 -5.82 11.23
CA MET A 432 -10.03 -7.27 11.04
C MET A 432 -9.43 -7.69 9.68
N PRO A 433 -9.74 -7.03 8.55
CA PRO A 433 -9.04 -7.26 7.29
C PRO A 433 -7.52 -7.15 7.37
N TYR A 434 -7.00 -6.18 8.13
CA TYR A 434 -5.57 -5.91 8.26
C TYR A 434 -4.88 -6.95 9.12
N LEU A 435 -5.47 -7.29 10.27
CA LEU A 435 -4.95 -8.34 11.15
C LEU A 435 -4.90 -9.67 10.41
N PHE A 436 -5.98 -10.00 9.70
CA PHE A 436 -6.04 -11.21 8.89
C PHE A 436 -5.00 -11.20 7.77
N LEU A 437 -4.80 -10.07 7.08
CA LEU A 437 -3.75 -9.92 6.07
C LEU A 437 -2.36 -10.21 6.65
N ILE A 438 -2.01 -9.60 7.78
CA ILE A 438 -0.70 -9.78 8.42
C ILE A 438 -0.49 -11.24 8.77
N VAL A 439 -1.49 -11.86 9.40
CA VAL A 439 -1.49 -13.29 9.76
C VAL A 439 -1.30 -14.16 8.52
N VAL A 440 -2.06 -13.92 7.45
CA VAL A 440 -1.95 -14.72 6.22
C VAL A 440 -0.61 -14.49 5.54
N LEU A 441 -0.07 -13.28 5.49
CA LEU A 441 1.25 -13.01 4.91
C LEU A 441 2.37 -13.71 5.69
N MET A 442 2.25 -13.80 7.01
CA MET A 442 3.19 -14.54 7.85
C MET A 442 3.17 -16.04 7.56
N LEU A 443 2.01 -16.59 7.20
CA LEU A 443 1.85 -18.00 6.83
C LEU A 443 2.15 -18.26 5.35
N MET A 444 1.83 -17.30 4.49
CA MET A 444 1.76 -17.39 3.03
C MET A 444 2.19 -16.07 2.36
N PRO A 445 3.50 -15.79 2.27
CA PRO A 445 4.01 -14.52 1.75
C PRO A 445 3.71 -14.29 0.26
N LYS A 446 3.30 -15.32 -0.49
CA LYS A 446 2.94 -15.23 -1.93
C LYS A 446 1.42 -15.17 -2.18
N GLY A 447 0.61 -15.18 -1.12
CA GLY A 447 -0.86 -15.21 -1.21
C GLY A 447 -1.44 -16.60 -1.52
N LEU A 448 -2.77 -16.69 -1.50
CA LEU A 448 -3.53 -17.93 -1.67
C LEU A 448 -3.54 -18.42 -3.13
N GLY A 449 -3.47 -17.50 -4.09
CA GLY A 449 -3.48 -17.82 -5.53
C GLY A 449 -2.27 -18.67 -5.95
N ASP A 450 -1.07 -18.31 -5.49
CA ASP A 450 0.17 -19.08 -5.73
C ASP A 450 0.08 -20.51 -5.19
N ALA A 451 -0.55 -20.70 -4.01
CA ALA A 451 -0.75 -22.03 -3.42
C ALA A 451 -1.69 -22.90 -4.27
N LEU A 452 -2.77 -22.31 -4.81
CA LEU A 452 -3.71 -22.98 -5.71
C LEU A 452 -3.05 -23.37 -7.05
N GLU A 453 -2.22 -22.49 -7.59
CA GLU A 453 -1.49 -22.74 -8.84
C GLU A 453 -0.50 -23.91 -8.69
N LYS A 454 0.31 -23.90 -7.62
CA LYS A 454 1.21 -25.02 -7.29
C LYS A 454 0.46 -26.33 -7.12
N ALA A 455 -0.69 -26.31 -6.44
CA ALA A 455 -1.52 -27.51 -6.27
C ALA A 455 -2.05 -28.03 -7.62
N LYS A 456 -2.41 -27.13 -8.55
CA LYS A 456 -2.84 -27.51 -9.89
C LYS A 456 -1.69 -28.10 -10.71
N ILE A 457 -0.51 -27.46 -10.69
CA ILE A 457 0.69 -27.95 -11.39
C ILE A 457 1.06 -29.35 -10.88
N GLU A 458 1.05 -29.56 -9.55
CA GLU A 458 1.36 -30.87 -8.96
C GLU A 458 0.31 -31.92 -9.32
N LYS A 459 -0.99 -31.56 -9.36
CA LYS A 459 -2.04 -32.47 -9.87
C LYS A 459 -1.80 -32.87 -11.32
N LEU A 460 -1.42 -31.91 -12.17
CA LEU A 460 -1.09 -32.17 -13.58
C LEU A 460 0.16 -33.04 -13.71
N ARG A 461 1.23 -32.74 -12.93
CA ARG A 461 2.46 -33.54 -12.88
C ARG A 461 2.16 -34.98 -12.48
N ARG A 462 1.29 -35.19 -11.49
CA ARG A 462 0.84 -36.54 -11.04
C ARG A 462 0.01 -37.27 -12.08
N ARG A 463 -0.84 -36.57 -12.83
CA ARG A 463 -1.57 -37.16 -13.96
C ARG A 463 -0.61 -37.58 -15.06
N ALA A 464 0.33 -36.71 -15.44
CA ALA A 464 1.36 -37.01 -16.42
C ALA A 464 2.28 -38.17 -16.00
N THR A 465 2.65 -38.27 -14.72
CA THR A 465 3.43 -39.42 -14.21
C THR A 465 2.60 -40.69 -14.11
N LYS A 466 1.30 -40.62 -13.78
CA LYS A 466 0.41 -41.78 -13.83
C LYS A 466 0.21 -42.28 -15.26
N GLU A 467 -0.02 -41.40 -16.22
CA GLU A 467 -0.14 -41.74 -17.65
C GLU A 467 1.18 -42.27 -18.21
N GLY A 468 2.32 -41.67 -17.84
CA GLY A 468 3.65 -42.17 -18.18
C GLY A 468 3.94 -43.55 -17.59
N ASN A 469 3.56 -43.80 -16.33
CA ASN A 469 3.68 -45.12 -15.71
C ASN A 469 2.70 -46.14 -16.31
N LEU A 470 1.50 -45.72 -16.72
CA LEU A 470 0.54 -46.58 -17.43
C LEU A 470 1.12 -46.98 -18.80
N PHE A 471 1.66 -46.02 -19.55
CA PHE A 471 2.32 -46.24 -20.84
C PHE A 471 3.54 -47.15 -20.71
N LEU A 472 4.39 -46.95 -19.70
CA LEU A 472 5.55 -47.80 -19.40
C LEU A 472 5.13 -49.22 -19.01
N SER A 473 4.07 -49.38 -18.21
CA SER A 473 3.54 -50.71 -17.83
C SER A 473 2.89 -51.44 -19.03
N SER A 474 2.21 -50.71 -19.91
CA SER A 474 1.66 -51.25 -21.17
C SER A 474 2.77 -51.63 -22.14
N MET A 475 3.84 -50.82 -22.26
CA MET A 475 5.02 -51.15 -23.07
C MET A 475 5.78 -52.35 -22.49
N GLN A 476 5.94 -52.46 -21.17
CA GLN A 476 6.56 -53.64 -20.56
C GLN A 476 5.75 -54.90 -20.83
N ASN A 477 4.42 -54.86 -20.68
CA ASN A 477 3.54 -55.97 -21.01
C ASN A 477 3.61 -56.33 -22.51
N TYR A 478 3.63 -55.33 -23.40
CA TYR A 478 3.83 -55.53 -24.84
C TYR A 478 5.20 -56.13 -25.16
N TRP A 479 6.27 -55.70 -24.48
CA TRP A 479 7.62 -56.23 -24.64
C TRP A 479 7.77 -57.67 -24.13
N THR A 480 7.08 -58.04 -23.04
CA THR A 480 7.01 -59.44 -22.60
C THR A 480 6.22 -60.32 -23.55
N GLN A 481 5.10 -59.82 -24.12
CA GLN A 481 4.35 -60.53 -25.15
C GLN A 481 5.15 -60.63 -26.46
N LEU A 482 5.83 -59.56 -26.89
CA LEU A 482 6.76 -59.57 -28.02
C LEU A 482 7.93 -60.53 -27.79
N LYS A 483 8.50 -60.61 -26.59
CA LYS A 483 9.52 -61.61 -26.25
C LYS A 483 8.98 -63.04 -26.39
N GLN A 484 7.77 -63.32 -25.91
CA GLN A 484 7.17 -64.66 -26.07
C GLN A 484 6.82 -65.00 -27.54
N ILE A 485 6.41 -64.00 -28.33
CA ILE A 485 6.08 -64.14 -29.75
C ILE A 485 7.34 -64.20 -30.64
N LEU A 486 8.45 -63.55 -30.26
CA LEU A 486 9.71 -63.54 -31.02
C LEU A 486 10.65 -64.70 -30.67
N ILE A 487 10.67 -65.15 -29.41
CA ILE A 487 11.56 -66.24 -28.97
C ILE A 487 11.11 -67.60 -29.52
N ARG A 488 9.79 -67.85 -29.65
CA ARG A 488 9.26 -69.10 -30.23
C ARG A 488 9.71 -69.33 -31.70
N PRO A 489 9.56 -68.37 -32.63
CA PRO A 489 10.06 -68.51 -33.99
C PRO A 489 11.58 -68.40 -34.08
N MET A 490 12.28 -67.62 -33.23
CA MET A 490 13.75 -67.60 -33.21
C MET A 490 14.35 -68.96 -32.84
N ARG A 491 13.74 -69.68 -31.89
CA ARG A 491 14.21 -71.02 -31.49
C ARG A 491 13.94 -72.09 -32.56
N ILE A 492 12.85 -71.92 -33.33
CA ILE A 492 12.57 -72.73 -34.53
C ILE A 492 13.51 -72.36 -35.69
N LEU A 493 13.87 -71.08 -35.82
CA LEU A 493 14.84 -70.58 -36.80
C LEU A 493 16.26 -71.02 -36.47
N GLU A 494 16.68 -71.08 -35.21
CA GLU A 494 17.97 -71.66 -34.80
C GLU A 494 18.03 -73.15 -35.14
N ASP A 495 17.02 -73.95 -34.77
CA ASP A 495 16.95 -75.38 -35.15
C ASP A 495 16.90 -75.60 -36.68
N PHE A 496 16.27 -74.68 -37.42
CA PHE A 496 16.22 -74.69 -38.88
C PHE A 496 17.55 -74.28 -39.51
N PHE A 497 18.21 -73.23 -39.00
CA PHE A 497 19.50 -72.77 -39.47
C PHE A 497 20.61 -73.75 -39.13
N ASP A 498 20.57 -74.45 -37.99
CA ASP A 498 21.54 -75.51 -37.65
C ASP A 498 21.39 -76.76 -38.53
N LYS A 499 20.15 -77.12 -38.91
CA LYS A 499 19.89 -78.15 -39.94
C LYS A 499 20.32 -77.72 -41.34
N ILE A 500 20.18 -76.44 -41.66
CA ILE A 500 20.59 -75.86 -42.95
C ILE A 500 22.10 -75.69 -43.05
N THR A 501 22.81 -75.27 -41.99
CA THR A 501 24.27 -75.14 -42.00
C THR A 501 24.95 -76.51 -42.10
N THR A 502 24.41 -77.54 -41.45
CA THR A 502 24.88 -78.93 -41.63
C THR A 502 24.59 -79.51 -43.02
N HIS A 503 23.55 -79.05 -43.72
CA HIS A 503 23.29 -79.42 -45.12
C HIS A 503 24.03 -78.54 -46.15
N LEU A 504 24.26 -77.25 -45.86
CA LEU A 504 24.96 -76.30 -46.74
C LEU A 504 26.48 -76.45 -46.69
N GLN A 505 27.06 -77.05 -45.65
CA GLN A 505 28.49 -77.40 -45.65
C GLN A 505 28.86 -78.52 -46.65
N LYS A 506 27.89 -79.16 -47.31
CA LYS A 506 28.11 -80.20 -48.34
C LYS A 506 27.77 -79.77 -49.78
N VAL A 507 27.35 -78.53 -50.04
CA VAL A 507 27.04 -78.07 -51.40
C VAL A 507 27.82 -76.80 -51.75
N ASN A 508 28.79 -77.02 -52.64
CA ASN A 508 29.90 -76.15 -52.97
C ASN A 508 29.52 -74.98 -53.92
N ILE A 509 30.14 -73.82 -53.69
CA ILE A 509 30.40 -72.70 -54.62
C ILE A 509 29.24 -71.85 -55.18
N TYR A 510 27.99 -72.33 -55.33
CA TYR A 510 26.95 -71.53 -56.02
C TYR A 510 26.07 -70.61 -55.13
N PHE A 511 26.15 -70.69 -53.80
CA PHE A 511 25.22 -69.98 -52.90
C PHE A 511 25.65 -68.54 -52.51
N GLN A 512 26.93 -68.18 -52.72
CA GLN A 512 27.47 -66.85 -52.41
C GLN A 512 27.07 -65.75 -53.42
N ILE A 513 26.63 -66.13 -54.62
CA ILE A 513 26.25 -65.18 -55.68
C ILE A 513 24.82 -64.65 -55.49
N LEU A 514 23.94 -65.40 -54.82
CA LEU A 514 22.52 -65.06 -54.72
C LEU A 514 22.17 -64.01 -53.65
N LEU A 515 23.01 -63.82 -52.62
CA LEU A 515 22.70 -62.98 -51.44
C LEU A 515 23.30 -61.56 -51.47
N LYS A 516 24.21 -61.29 -52.41
CA LYS A 516 24.81 -59.96 -52.63
C LYS A 516 23.79 -58.84 -52.94
N PRO A 517 22.73 -59.05 -53.75
CA PRO A 517 21.75 -57.99 -54.04
C PRO A 517 20.80 -57.67 -52.88
N PHE A 518 20.67 -58.55 -51.87
CA PHE A 518 19.80 -58.31 -50.71
C PHE A 518 20.48 -57.43 -49.66
N ILE A 519 21.78 -57.64 -49.42
CA ILE A 519 22.59 -56.83 -48.48
C ILE A 519 22.73 -55.37 -48.97
N LEU A 520 22.83 -55.17 -50.28
CA LEU A 520 22.86 -53.83 -50.89
C LEU A 520 21.54 -53.05 -50.71
N LYS A 521 20.39 -53.73 -50.71
CA LYS A 521 19.08 -53.09 -50.48
C LYS A 521 18.86 -52.68 -49.02
N VAL A 522 19.44 -53.41 -48.06
CA VAL A 522 19.37 -53.06 -46.63
C VAL A 522 20.29 -51.88 -46.29
N GLN A 523 21.45 -51.79 -46.93
CA GLN A 523 22.35 -50.63 -46.77
C GLN A 523 21.80 -49.34 -47.40
N ALA A 524 21.07 -49.42 -48.51
CA ALA A 524 20.41 -48.27 -49.12
C ALA A 524 19.29 -47.67 -48.25
N LEU A 525 18.55 -48.52 -47.50
CA LEU A 525 17.50 -48.08 -46.59
C LEU A 525 18.07 -47.35 -45.35
N TRP A 526 19.24 -47.78 -44.88
CA TRP A 526 19.94 -47.14 -43.75
C TRP A 526 20.46 -45.74 -44.11
N LEU A 527 20.96 -45.56 -45.33
CA LEU A 527 21.46 -44.27 -45.82
C LEU A 527 20.34 -43.22 -46.00
N HIS A 528 19.13 -43.67 -46.34
CA HIS A 528 17.97 -42.79 -46.56
C HIS A 528 17.38 -42.24 -45.25
N ILE A 529 17.48 -43.00 -44.16
CA ILE A 529 17.02 -42.61 -42.82
C ILE A 529 18.01 -41.65 -42.16
N THR A 530 19.31 -41.81 -42.41
CA THR A 530 20.35 -40.89 -41.88
C THR A 530 20.40 -39.54 -42.60
N THR A 531 19.99 -39.49 -43.87
CA THR A 531 19.93 -38.24 -44.67
C THR A 531 18.68 -37.39 -44.37
N THR A 532 17.55 -38.00 -43.98
CA THR A 532 16.35 -37.25 -43.56
C THR A 532 16.47 -36.63 -42.17
N LEU A 533 17.29 -37.20 -41.27
CA LEU A 533 17.53 -36.66 -39.92
C LEU A 533 18.63 -35.57 -39.87
N THR A 534 19.46 -35.45 -40.91
CA THR A 534 20.48 -34.39 -41.02
C THR A 534 19.98 -33.13 -41.73
N VAL A 535 18.86 -33.21 -42.47
CA VAL A 535 18.22 -32.06 -43.16
C VAL A 535 17.29 -31.24 -42.23
N TRP A 536 16.96 -31.72 -41.02
CA TRP A 536 16.13 -30.97 -40.07
C TRP A 536 16.92 -30.18 -39.01
N LYS A 537 18.26 -30.24 -39.02
CA LYS A 537 19.13 -29.53 -38.06
C LYS A 537 19.91 -28.35 -38.65
N ASN A 538 19.99 -28.21 -39.98
CA ASN A 538 20.89 -27.24 -40.63
C ASN A 538 20.22 -26.14 -41.48
N ASN A 539 18.90 -25.98 -41.50
CA ASN A 539 18.23 -24.92 -42.28
C ASN A 539 17.37 -23.99 -41.42
N GLY A 540 18.01 -23.23 -40.52
CA GLY A 540 17.35 -22.18 -39.73
C GLY A 540 18.17 -20.90 -39.53
N ILE A 541 19.35 -20.78 -40.12
CA ILE A 541 20.30 -19.68 -39.83
C ILE A 541 20.67 -18.84 -41.07
N ASP A 542 20.29 -19.26 -42.28
CA ASP A 542 20.63 -18.50 -43.52
C ASP A 542 19.48 -17.62 -44.07
N PHE A 543 18.28 -17.68 -43.49
CA PHE A 543 17.19 -16.75 -43.84
C PHE A 543 17.28 -15.41 -43.10
N PHE A 544 18.06 -15.32 -42.02
CA PHE A 544 18.17 -14.12 -41.18
C PHE A 544 19.34 -13.19 -41.56
N ASN A 545 20.34 -13.68 -42.28
CA ASN A 545 21.55 -12.91 -42.64
C ASN A 545 21.51 -12.28 -44.04
N GLN A 546 20.48 -12.56 -44.85
CA GLN A 546 20.34 -11.98 -46.20
C GLN A 546 19.42 -10.76 -46.28
N GLN A 547 18.75 -10.40 -45.17
CA GLN A 547 17.84 -9.24 -45.11
C GLN A 547 18.43 -8.04 -44.35
N ILE A 548 19.61 -8.20 -43.73
CA ILE A 548 20.34 -7.15 -43.00
C ILE A 548 21.35 -6.41 -43.92
N ASN A 549 21.73 -6.97 -45.06
CA ASN A 549 22.69 -6.36 -46.00
C ASN A 549 22.05 -5.59 -47.17
N SER A 550 20.72 -5.42 -47.21
CA SER A 550 20.02 -4.59 -48.20
C SER A 550 19.52 -3.24 -47.65
N LEU A 551 19.80 -2.92 -46.38
CA LEU A 551 19.37 -1.67 -45.72
C LEU A 551 20.51 -0.69 -45.41
N SER A 552 21.72 -0.91 -45.94
CA SER A 552 22.89 -0.04 -45.67
C SER A 552 23.34 0.84 -46.85
N LYS A 553 22.50 1.05 -47.87
CA LYS A 553 22.79 1.98 -48.97
C LYS A 553 21.50 2.59 -49.53
N GLU A 554 20.97 3.61 -48.84
CA GLU A 554 20.18 4.68 -49.46
C GLU A 554 19.97 5.81 -48.45
N GLU A 555 21.03 6.61 -48.27
CA GLU A 555 20.95 7.91 -47.61
C GLU A 555 21.61 8.92 -48.56
N SER A 556 20.82 9.48 -49.49
CA SER A 556 21.14 10.72 -50.21
C SER A 556 19.94 11.17 -51.05
N SER A 557 19.50 12.42 -50.83
CA SER A 557 18.51 13.21 -51.58
C SER A 557 17.02 13.06 -51.20
N LYS A 558 16.51 14.05 -50.43
CA LYS A 558 15.50 15.02 -50.91
C LYS A 558 15.05 15.98 -49.79
N ASP A 559 15.43 17.24 -49.97
CA ASP A 559 14.83 18.42 -49.35
C ASP A 559 13.40 18.68 -49.87
N SER A 560 12.48 19.05 -48.98
CA SER A 560 11.38 20.05 -49.15
C SER A 560 10.35 19.94 -48.00
N PRO A 561 9.59 21.02 -47.68
CA PRO A 561 9.18 21.36 -46.33
C PRO A 561 7.93 20.62 -45.85
N ILE A 562 7.93 20.25 -44.57
CA ILE A 562 6.81 19.62 -43.87
C ILE A 562 5.70 20.66 -43.67
N SER A 563 4.56 20.44 -44.32
CA SER A 563 3.31 21.11 -44.01
C SER A 563 2.79 20.65 -42.65
N VAL A 564 2.59 21.61 -41.75
CA VAL A 564 1.95 21.41 -40.45
C VAL A 564 0.46 21.23 -40.69
N ASN A 565 -0.04 19.99 -40.55
CA ASN A 565 -1.47 19.75 -40.47
C ASN A 565 -1.99 20.24 -39.10
N PRO A 566 -3.05 21.06 -39.05
CA PRO A 566 -3.64 21.51 -37.79
C PRO A 566 -4.29 20.33 -37.06
N ALA A 567 -4.15 20.30 -35.73
CA ALA A 567 -4.72 19.29 -34.86
C ALA A 567 -6.26 19.25 -35.00
N PRO A 568 -6.90 18.07 -34.82
CA PRO A 568 -8.35 17.96 -34.87
C PRO A 568 -9.02 18.83 -33.77
N PRO A 569 -10.20 19.41 -34.04
CA PRO A 569 -10.83 20.41 -33.17
C PRO A 569 -11.14 19.95 -31.72
N GLY A 570 -11.06 18.65 -31.43
CA GLY A 570 -11.22 18.11 -30.07
C GLY A 570 -10.05 18.42 -29.10
N THR A 571 -8.84 18.70 -29.59
CA THR A 571 -7.71 19.09 -28.71
C THR A 571 -7.75 20.55 -28.27
N ILE A 572 -8.47 21.40 -29.02
CA ILE A 572 -8.65 22.82 -28.68
C ILE A 572 -9.72 22.96 -27.59
N PHE A 573 -10.74 22.11 -27.61
CA PHE A 573 -11.78 22.05 -26.59
C PHE A 573 -11.23 21.63 -25.20
N LEU A 574 -10.24 20.74 -25.16
CA LEU A 574 -9.57 20.34 -23.91
C LEU A 574 -8.57 21.39 -23.40
N CYS A 575 -7.86 22.08 -24.29
CA CYS A 575 -7.00 23.20 -23.93
C CYS A 575 -7.81 24.41 -23.41
N LEU A 576 -9.04 24.62 -23.89
CA LEU A 576 -9.94 25.68 -23.43
C LEU A 576 -10.56 25.42 -22.05
N ILE A 577 -10.67 24.16 -21.62
CA ILE A 577 -11.01 23.80 -20.22
C ILE A 577 -9.79 23.98 -19.30
N CYS A 578 -8.57 23.81 -19.82
CA CYS A 578 -7.34 23.97 -19.04
C CYS A 578 -6.84 25.42 -18.95
N LEU A 579 -7.11 26.30 -19.92
CA LEU A 579 -6.67 27.71 -19.91
C LEU A 579 -7.24 28.55 -18.74
N PRO A 580 -8.53 28.47 -18.41
CA PRO A 580 -9.07 29.17 -17.24
C PRO A 580 -8.67 28.47 -15.94
N PHE A 581 -8.40 27.15 -15.95
CA PHE A 581 -7.73 26.47 -14.84
C PHE A 581 -6.31 27.03 -14.64
N ILE A 582 -5.58 27.35 -15.70
CA ILE A 582 -4.25 28.00 -15.60
C ILE A 582 -4.38 29.44 -15.09
N ASN A 583 -5.43 30.19 -15.48
CA ASN A 583 -5.70 31.55 -14.98
C ASN A 583 -6.21 31.59 -13.52
N ALA A 584 -7.02 30.62 -13.11
CA ALA A 584 -7.45 30.40 -11.73
C ALA A 584 -6.33 29.78 -10.90
N ILE A 585 -5.40 29.03 -11.48
CA ILE A 585 -4.15 28.70 -10.80
C ILE A 585 -3.31 29.99 -10.70
N LEU A 586 -3.28 30.90 -11.70
CA LEU A 586 -2.36 32.07 -11.84
C LEU A 586 -2.46 33.15 -10.76
N GLY A 587 -3.53 33.23 -9.98
CA GLY A 587 -3.46 34.01 -8.73
C GLY A 587 -3.27 33.15 -7.47
N LEU A 588 -3.42 31.82 -7.55
CA LEU A 588 -3.03 30.86 -6.50
C LEU A 588 -1.50 30.72 -6.53
N TRP A 589 -0.93 31.02 -7.70
CA TRP A 589 0.45 31.32 -7.95
C TRP A 589 0.93 32.54 -7.13
N MET A 590 0.15 33.60 -6.92
CA MET A 590 0.69 34.94 -6.58
C MET A 590 1.26 35.12 -5.17
N VAL A 591 0.82 34.39 -4.14
CA VAL A 591 1.24 34.75 -2.77
C VAL A 591 2.18 33.73 -2.12
N THR A 592 2.17 32.46 -2.53
CA THR A 592 2.90 31.43 -1.75
C THR A 592 3.77 30.51 -2.58
N LEU A 593 3.43 30.37 -3.87
CA LEU A 593 4.18 29.52 -4.80
C LEU A 593 5.12 30.32 -5.71
N ILE A 594 4.86 31.60 -6.00
CA ILE A 594 5.66 32.44 -6.91
C ILE A 594 7.08 32.78 -6.39
N ILE A 595 7.33 32.76 -5.08
CA ILE A 595 8.68 32.98 -4.56
C ILE A 595 9.37 31.65 -4.25
N GLY A 596 8.72 30.70 -3.57
CA GLY A 596 9.39 29.48 -3.13
C GLY A 596 9.85 28.55 -4.26
N ILE A 597 8.95 28.20 -5.19
CA ILE A 597 9.21 27.17 -6.20
C ILE A 597 10.00 27.70 -7.41
N PRO A 598 9.74 28.92 -7.93
CA PRO A 598 10.59 29.56 -8.93
C PRO A 598 11.97 29.94 -8.42
N LEU A 599 12.14 30.34 -7.15
CA LEU A 599 13.47 30.61 -6.59
C LEU A 599 14.26 29.32 -6.36
N ILE A 600 13.61 28.25 -5.91
CA ILE A 600 14.15 26.88 -5.93
C ILE A 600 14.49 26.47 -7.37
N TYR A 601 13.62 26.70 -8.35
CA TYR A 601 13.84 26.42 -9.77
C TYR A 601 15.01 27.22 -10.39
N VAL A 602 15.16 28.51 -10.04
CA VAL A 602 16.25 29.41 -10.46
C VAL A 602 17.57 29.06 -9.77
N LEU A 603 17.54 28.67 -8.50
CA LEU A 603 18.73 28.26 -7.74
C LEU A 603 19.19 26.82 -8.08
N ILE A 604 18.29 25.93 -8.50
CA ILE A 604 18.56 24.48 -8.57
C ILE A 604 18.66 23.93 -10.00
N LEU A 605 17.96 24.48 -11.01
CA LEU A 605 17.79 23.80 -12.30
C LEU A 605 18.33 24.53 -13.55
N LYS A 606 18.65 25.82 -13.49
CA LYS A 606 19.31 26.54 -14.62
C LYS A 606 20.66 27.16 -14.21
N PRO A 607 21.77 26.40 -14.22
CA PRO A 607 23.12 26.98 -14.17
C PRO A 607 23.52 27.68 -15.48
N ASN A 608 22.78 27.48 -16.57
CA ASN A 608 23.16 27.95 -17.90
C ASN A 608 22.72 29.41 -18.12
N SER A 609 23.55 30.33 -17.63
CA SER A 609 23.98 31.55 -18.35
C SER A 609 24.74 32.49 -17.39
N ILE A 610 24.24 32.70 -16.17
CA ILE A 610 24.73 33.77 -15.27
C ILE A 610 25.44 33.26 -14.00
N TRP A 611 25.08 32.07 -13.50
CA TRP A 611 25.57 31.58 -12.19
C TRP A 611 26.81 30.68 -12.25
N ARG A 612 27.09 30.05 -13.39
CA ARG A 612 28.28 29.18 -13.56
C ARG A 612 29.60 29.96 -13.41
N THR A 613 29.57 31.27 -13.59
CA THR A 613 30.74 32.17 -13.45
C THR A 613 30.93 32.74 -12.04
N LYS A 614 29.90 32.70 -11.17
CA LYS A 614 29.95 33.28 -9.81
C LYS A 614 29.80 32.28 -8.65
N VAL A 615 29.19 31.11 -8.86
CA VAL A 615 29.09 30.04 -7.84
C VAL A 615 29.58 28.71 -8.44
N PRO A 616 30.80 28.24 -8.11
CA PRO A 616 31.42 27.09 -8.78
C PRO A 616 30.92 25.72 -8.29
N PHE A 617 29.99 25.66 -7.33
CA PHE A 617 29.59 24.42 -6.65
C PHE A 617 28.18 23.97 -7.02
N GLY A 618 28.04 22.74 -7.55
CA GLY A 618 26.75 22.10 -7.82
C GLY A 618 26.12 21.45 -6.58
N ARG A 619 24.79 21.22 -6.60
CA ARG A 619 24.04 20.59 -5.48
C ARG A 619 24.48 19.16 -5.12
N GLU A 620 25.14 18.48 -6.05
CA GLU A 620 25.67 17.12 -5.85
C GLU A 620 27.03 17.13 -5.14
N GLN A 621 27.63 18.30 -4.93
CA GLN A 621 28.87 18.47 -4.17
C GLN A 621 28.56 18.83 -2.72
N ALA A 622 29.41 18.37 -1.80
CA ALA A 622 29.20 18.55 -0.36
C ALA A 622 29.07 20.02 0.06
N LEU A 623 29.89 20.90 -0.50
CA LEU A 623 29.92 22.33 -0.17
C LEU A 623 28.74 23.09 -0.81
N GLY A 624 28.43 22.79 -2.08
CA GLY A 624 27.26 23.36 -2.78
C GLY A 624 25.94 23.01 -2.10
N SER A 625 25.79 21.75 -1.65
CA SER A 625 24.61 21.32 -0.89
C SER A 625 24.41 22.09 0.42
N TRP A 626 25.47 22.42 1.16
CA TRP A 626 25.37 23.22 2.39
C TRP A 626 24.99 24.68 2.10
N ILE A 627 25.58 25.29 1.08
CA ILE A 627 25.26 26.66 0.66
C ILE A 627 23.78 26.76 0.28
N ILE A 628 23.30 25.82 -0.54
CA ILE A 628 21.89 25.77 -0.96
C ILE A 628 20.97 25.58 0.24
N LEU A 629 21.34 24.71 1.20
CA LEU A 629 20.56 24.50 2.41
C LEU A 629 20.46 25.79 3.25
N ILE A 630 21.58 26.46 3.52
CA ILE A 630 21.61 27.69 4.32
C ILE A 630 20.79 28.79 3.64
N MET A 631 20.97 28.95 2.33
CA MET A 631 20.21 29.93 1.54
C MET A 631 18.70 29.63 1.59
N ALA A 632 18.31 28.37 1.36
CA ALA A 632 16.91 27.95 1.44
C ALA A 632 16.33 28.19 2.83
N CYS A 633 17.07 27.85 3.90
CA CYS A 633 16.63 28.10 5.27
C CYS A 633 16.50 29.59 5.57
N GLY A 634 17.44 30.42 5.10
CA GLY A 634 17.37 31.88 5.25
C GLY A 634 16.13 32.47 4.55
N ILE A 635 15.84 32.01 3.33
CA ILE A 635 14.63 32.41 2.59
C ILE A 635 13.37 31.97 3.35
N MET A 636 13.31 30.70 3.78
CA MET A 636 12.13 30.16 4.45
C MET A 636 11.89 30.81 5.83
N LEU A 637 12.95 31.13 6.57
CA LEU A 637 12.88 31.91 7.81
C LEU A 637 12.41 33.34 7.54
N GLY A 638 12.94 33.98 6.49
CA GLY A 638 12.49 35.29 6.04
C GLY A 638 10.99 35.30 5.71
N LEU A 639 10.54 34.31 4.94
CA LEU A 639 9.11 34.13 4.61
C LEU A 639 8.25 33.89 5.85
N ALA A 640 8.69 33.03 6.77
CA ALA A 640 7.99 32.80 8.03
C ALA A 640 7.90 34.08 8.88
N TRP A 641 8.97 34.87 8.92
CA TRP A 641 9.01 36.13 9.66
C TRP A 641 8.14 37.23 9.03
N SER A 642 7.97 37.20 7.70
CA SER A 642 7.13 38.12 6.95
C SER A 642 5.62 37.86 7.13
N ILE A 643 5.22 36.73 7.73
CA ILE A 643 3.81 36.45 8.00
C ILE A 643 3.28 37.48 9.00
N PRO A 644 2.20 38.22 8.64
CA PRO A 644 1.58 39.21 9.52
C PRO A 644 1.09 38.59 10.83
N SER A 645 1.17 39.35 11.91
CA SER A 645 0.69 38.94 13.23
C SER A 645 0.18 40.15 14.00
N VAL A 646 -0.90 39.97 14.75
CA VAL A 646 -1.57 41.01 15.55
C VAL A 646 -0.68 41.51 16.70
N SER A 647 0.16 40.64 17.26
CA SER A 647 1.07 41.00 18.36
C SER A 647 2.43 40.30 18.23
N ALA A 648 3.44 40.83 18.91
CA ALA A 648 4.74 40.18 19.04
C ALA A 648 4.60 38.79 19.68
N HIS A 649 3.73 38.65 20.69
CA HIS A 649 3.48 37.37 21.36
C HIS A 649 2.88 36.32 20.42
N THR A 650 1.85 36.67 19.64
CA THR A 650 1.26 35.75 18.66
C THR A 650 2.27 35.36 17.57
N LYS A 651 3.14 36.30 17.18
CA LYS A 651 4.22 36.06 16.21
C LYS A 651 5.21 35.01 16.74
N TRP A 652 5.70 35.21 17.96
CA TRP A 652 6.61 34.28 18.61
C TRP A 652 5.95 32.91 18.88
N MET A 653 4.67 32.87 19.26
CA MET A 653 3.93 31.62 19.41
C MET A 653 3.85 30.84 18.08
N GLY A 654 3.55 31.52 16.97
CA GLY A 654 3.52 30.91 15.64
C GLY A 654 4.89 30.37 15.20
N MET A 655 5.95 31.16 15.41
CA MET A 655 7.33 30.74 15.12
C MET A 655 7.80 29.58 15.99
N ALA A 656 7.45 29.59 17.28
CA ALA A 656 7.78 28.53 18.21
C ALA A 656 7.08 27.21 17.84
N ARG A 657 5.79 27.28 17.48
CA ARG A 657 5.05 26.13 16.97
C ARG A 657 5.64 25.61 15.66
N MET A 658 6.07 26.50 14.77
CA MET A 658 6.77 26.14 13.54
C MET A 658 8.11 25.44 13.84
N ALA A 659 8.92 25.96 14.78
CA ALA A 659 10.16 25.33 15.21
C ALA A 659 9.93 23.92 15.80
N ALA A 660 8.89 23.77 16.63
CA ALA A 660 8.51 22.47 17.19
C ALA A 660 8.11 21.48 16.08
N LEU A 661 7.24 21.90 15.16
CA LEU A 661 6.82 21.09 14.01
C LEU A 661 8.00 20.76 13.09
N LEU A 662 8.94 21.68 12.87
CA LEU A 662 10.16 21.43 12.10
C LEU A 662 11.02 20.35 12.75
N GLY A 663 11.21 20.43 14.08
CA GLY A 663 11.87 19.39 14.86
C GLY A 663 11.20 18.03 14.68
N ILE A 664 9.88 17.97 14.89
CA ILE A 664 9.08 16.73 14.80
C ILE A 664 9.09 16.15 13.38
N PHE A 665 8.69 16.92 12.37
CA PHE A 665 8.64 16.46 10.98
C PHE A 665 10.02 16.13 10.44
N GLY A 666 11.08 16.83 10.86
CA GLY A 666 12.45 16.52 10.49
C GLY A 666 12.92 15.19 11.09
N ILE A 667 12.66 14.93 12.38
CA ILE A 667 12.95 13.66 13.06
C ILE A 667 12.19 12.50 12.38
N LEU A 668 10.90 12.68 12.08
CA LEU A 668 10.09 11.67 11.38
C LEU A 668 10.59 11.45 9.93
N SER A 669 11.01 12.51 9.25
CA SER A 669 11.61 12.42 7.91
C SER A 669 12.96 11.71 7.96
N PHE A 670 13.77 11.90 9.00
CA PHE A 670 15.01 11.14 9.21
C PHE A 670 14.76 9.65 9.43
N SER A 671 13.76 9.30 10.25
CA SER A 671 13.32 7.91 10.40
C SER A 671 12.91 7.29 9.06
N LEU A 672 12.07 7.99 8.29
CA LEU A 672 11.66 7.55 6.95
C LEU A 672 12.86 7.43 6.00
N ASN A 673 13.82 8.35 6.08
CA ASN A 673 15.03 8.33 5.27
C ASN A 673 15.94 7.15 5.59
N LEU A 674 16.01 6.74 6.85
CA LEU A 674 16.75 5.55 7.24
C LEU A 674 16.09 4.28 6.65
N HIS A 675 14.77 4.15 6.78
CA HIS A 675 14.01 3.01 6.24
C HIS A 675 14.03 3.01 4.70
N THR A 676 13.43 4.01 4.07
CA THR A 676 13.21 4.04 2.62
C THR A 676 14.45 4.54 1.87
N GLY A 677 15.10 5.58 2.40
CA GLY A 677 16.21 6.25 1.75
C GLY A 677 17.46 5.38 1.67
N TYR A 678 17.98 4.95 2.82
CA TYR A 678 19.25 4.22 2.92
C TYR A 678 19.09 2.71 2.76
N SER A 679 18.11 2.07 3.40
CA SER A 679 17.97 0.60 3.35
C SER A 679 17.16 0.10 2.15
N GLY A 680 16.47 1.00 1.44
CA GLY A 680 15.64 0.68 0.29
C GLY A 680 14.20 0.28 0.62
N MET A 681 13.89 0.01 1.90
CA MET A 681 12.60 -0.49 2.39
C MET A 681 11.50 0.58 2.37
N SER A 682 10.54 0.45 1.47
CA SER A 682 9.42 1.40 1.38
C SER A 682 8.51 1.27 2.61
N ASN A 683 8.62 2.21 3.54
CA ASN A 683 7.84 2.23 4.78
C ASN A 683 6.80 3.37 4.74
N PHE A 684 5.52 3.04 4.56
CA PHE A 684 4.44 4.02 4.62
C PHE A 684 3.79 4.10 6.00
N GLY A 685 4.24 3.34 6.98
CA GLY A 685 3.75 3.34 8.35
C GLY A 685 4.67 4.02 9.35
N VAL A 686 5.43 5.08 8.98
CA VAL A 686 6.30 5.75 9.97
C VAL A 686 5.49 6.30 11.16
N ILE A 687 4.25 6.70 10.91
CA ILE A 687 3.32 7.15 11.95
C ILE A 687 3.02 6.05 12.98
N PHE A 688 3.07 4.77 12.63
CA PHE A 688 2.88 3.66 13.57
C PHE A 688 3.91 3.72 14.70
N PHE A 689 5.20 3.89 14.34
CA PHE A 689 6.28 3.99 15.31
C PHE A 689 6.23 5.28 16.12
N ALA A 690 5.86 6.40 15.48
CA ALA A 690 5.62 7.65 16.18
C ALA A 690 4.48 7.53 17.20
N SER A 691 3.40 6.85 16.83
CA SER A 691 2.23 6.66 17.69
C SER A 691 2.53 5.76 18.88
N ILE A 692 3.35 4.73 18.72
CA ILE A 692 3.86 3.95 19.85
C ILE A 692 4.58 4.88 20.86
N GLY A 693 5.44 5.76 20.37
CA GLY A 693 6.13 6.75 21.21
C GLY A 693 5.17 7.69 21.93
N ALA A 694 4.25 8.29 21.18
CA ALA A 694 3.22 9.17 21.73
C ALA A 694 2.39 8.44 22.81
N ILE A 695 1.82 7.28 22.47
CA ILE A 695 0.93 6.51 23.35
C ILE A 695 1.64 6.07 24.62
N ILE A 696 2.87 5.56 24.55
CA ILE A 696 3.61 5.12 25.75
C ILE A 696 3.87 6.32 26.66
N VAL A 697 4.36 7.44 26.13
CA VAL A 697 4.61 8.63 26.96
C VAL A 697 3.31 9.17 27.56
N GLY A 698 2.26 9.33 26.77
CA GLY A 698 0.98 9.84 27.24
C GLY A 698 0.33 8.92 28.26
N LEU A 699 0.34 7.60 28.02
CA LEU A 699 -0.30 6.62 28.91
C LEU A 699 0.48 6.47 30.22
N MET A 700 1.80 6.41 30.18
CA MET A 700 2.61 6.29 31.41
C MET A 700 2.47 7.54 32.28
N SER A 701 2.45 8.73 31.68
CA SER A 701 2.32 9.98 32.43
C SER A 701 0.89 10.28 32.90
N ALA A 702 -0.15 10.09 32.07
CA ALA A 702 -1.54 10.35 32.48
C ALA A 702 -2.16 9.19 33.29
N GLY A 703 -1.86 7.95 32.90
CA GLY A 703 -2.50 6.76 33.47
C GLY A 703 -1.78 6.22 34.70
N TYR A 704 -0.45 6.27 34.73
CA TYR A 704 0.37 5.66 35.78
C TYR A 704 1.13 6.68 36.65
N GLY A 705 1.03 7.98 36.35
CA GLY A 705 1.70 9.04 37.11
C GLY A 705 3.23 9.02 36.99
N TRP A 706 3.78 8.39 35.94
CA TRP A 706 5.23 8.39 35.69
C TRP A 706 5.69 9.74 35.15
N TYR A 707 6.90 10.13 35.54
CA TYR A 707 7.52 11.34 35.00
C TYR A 707 7.75 11.21 33.49
N TRP A 708 7.63 12.32 32.78
CA TRP A 708 7.77 12.40 31.32
C TRP A 708 9.06 11.75 30.77
N TRP A 709 10.18 11.84 31.51
CA TRP A 709 11.47 11.26 31.10
C TRP A 709 11.48 9.74 31.18
N GLN A 710 10.78 9.16 32.16
CA GLN A 710 10.63 7.70 32.31
C GLN A 710 9.83 7.14 31.14
N GLY A 711 8.79 7.86 30.72
CA GLY A 711 7.99 7.54 29.54
C GLY A 711 8.86 7.45 28.28
N ILE A 712 9.74 8.43 28.03
CA ILE A 712 10.64 8.41 26.86
C ILE A 712 11.66 7.27 26.93
N LEU A 713 12.28 7.06 28.10
CA LEU A 713 13.27 6.00 28.29
C LEU A 713 12.67 4.60 28.06
N LEU A 714 11.36 4.44 28.28
CA LEU A 714 10.63 3.22 27.96
C LEU A 714 10.18 3.17 26.49
N ALA A 715 9.66 4.28 25.97
CA ALA A 715 9.09 4.36 24.63
C ALA A 715 10.12 4.06 23.52
N ILE A 716 11.34 4.59 23.63
CA ILE A 716 12.37 4.45 22.60
C ILE A 716 12.81 2.97 22.44
N PRO A 717 13.21 2.24 23.50
CA PRO A 717 13.56 0.82 23.39
C PRO A 717 12.39 -0.07 22.95
N ILE A 718 11.17 0.19 23.42
CA ILE A 718 9.99 -0.59 23.00
C ILE A 718 9.73 -0.41 21.50
N ALA A 719 9.76 0.83 21.01
CA ALA A 719 9.61 1.09 19.58
C ALA A 719 10.73 0.46 18.76
N ALA A 720 11.97 0.50 19.24
CA ALA A 720 13.11 -0.16 18.60
C ALA A 720 12.91 -1.68 18.52
N LEU A 721 12.45 -2.30 19.61
CA LEU A 721 12.14 -3.73 19.68
C LEU A 721 11.01 -4.11 18.70
N ILE A 722 9.92 -3.34 18.69
CA ILE A 722 8.81 -3.55 17.75
C ILE A 722 9.30 -3.40 16.30
N GLY A 723 10.10 -2.38 16.01
CA GLY A 723 10.74 -2.19 14.71
C GLY A 723 11.60 -3.39 14.30
N TRP A 724 12.43 -3.89 15.22
CA TRP A 724 13.26 -5.07 14.97
C TRP A 724 12.41 -6.33 14.70
N LEU A 725 11.37 -6.57 15.51
CA LEU A 725 10.46 -7.71 15.37
C LEU A 725 9.68 -7.66 14.05
N LEU A 726 9.24 -6.48 13.62
CA LEU A 726 8.53 -6.29 12.35
C LEU A 726 9.38 -6.60 11.12
N ALA A 727 10.72 -6.57 11.23
CA ALA A 727 11.60 -6.98 10.16
C ALA A 727 11.42 -8.47 9.84
N TYR A 728 11.16 -9.33 10.84
CA TYR A 728 11.07 -10.79 10.65
C TYR A 728 9.98 -11.24 9.67
N PRO A 729 8.70 -10.89 9.86
CA PRO A 729 7.65 -11.26 8.91
C PRO A 729 7.83 -10.59 7.54
N THR A 730 8.57 -9.49 7.48
CA THR A 730 8.69 -8.66 6.27
C THR A 730 9.93 -8.97 5.43
N ALA A 731 10.91 -9.69 5.99
CA ALA A 731 12.16 -10.07 5.32
C ALA A 731 11.96 -10.86 4.02
N ASN A 732 10.92 -11.69 3.98
CA ASN A 732 10.60 -12.56 2.85
C ASN A 732 9.56 -11.93 1.90
N LEU A 733 9.10 -10.72 2.21
CA LEU A 733 8.10 -10.02 1.44
C LEU A 733 8.77 -9.15 0.37
N ARG A 734 8.14 -9.07 -0.80
CA ARG A 734 8.42 -8.01 -1.78
C ARG A 734 8.23 -6.65 -1.11
N MET A 735 9.04 -5.67 -1.51
CA MET A 735 9.05 -4.32 -0.93
C MET A 735 7.67 -3.65 -0.91
N ASP A 736 6.83 -3.94 -1.90
CA ASP A 736 5.46 -3.42 -2.00
C ASP A 736 4.54 -3.97 -0.90
N TYR A 737 4.72 -5.24 -0.50
CA TYR A 737 3.97 -5.81 0.61
C TYR A 737 4.39 -5.20 1.94
N PHE A 738 5.68 -4.89 2.12
CA PHE A 738 6.15 -4.18 3.31
C PHE A 738 5.51 -2.78 3.43
N ALA A 739 5.42 -2.05 2.32
CA ALA A 739 4.70 -0.78 2.25
C ALA A 739 3.24 -0.93 2.72
N ILE A 740 2.50 -1.90 2.18
CA ILE A 740 1.09 -2.15 2.52
C ILE A 740 0.92 -2.53 3.99
N VAL A 741 1.76 -3.42 4.51
CA VAL A 741 1.71 -3.89 5.91
C VAL A 741 1.96 -2.72 6.87
N THR A 742 2.93 -1.85 6.57
CA THR A 742 3.26 -0.73 7.45
C THR A 742 2.13 0.31 7.51
N VAL A 743 1.45 0.63 6.40
CA VAL A 743 0.25 1.50 6.47
C VAL A 743 -0.86 0.86 7.30
N SER A 744 -1.08 -0.44 7.08
CA SER A 744 -2.11 -1.18 7.78
C SER A 744 -1.87 -1.18 9.30
N LEU A 745 -0.62 -1.31 9.75
CA LEU A 745 -0.24 -1.19 11.16
C LEU A 745 -0.54 0.20 11.75
N GLY A 746 -0.29 1.27 11.00
CA GLY A 746 -0.67 2.62 11.42
C GLY A 746 -2.17 2.75 11.59
N GLU A 747 -2.95 2.22 10.65
CA GLU A 747 -4.40 2.25 10.71
C GLU A 747 -4.98 1.41 11.86
N ILE A 748 -4.37 0.25 12.14
CA ILE A 748 -4.70 -0.59 13.29
C ILE A 748 -4.57 0.22 14.58
N VAL A 749 -3.45 0.92 14.79
CA VAL A 749 -3.23 1.71 16.01
C VAL A 749 -4.17 2.90 16.10
N ARG A 750 -4.47 3.56 14.97
CA ARG A 750 -5.44 4.66 14.92
C ARG A 750 -6.83 4.22 15.40
N ILE A 751 -7.32 3.12 14.85
CA ILE A 751 -8.64 2.59 15.20
C ILE A 751 -8.63 2.03 16.62
N ALA A 752 -7.53 1.41 17.06
CA ALA A 752 -7.36 0.99 18.45
C ALA A 752 -7.43 2.19 19.42
N LEU A 753 -6.78 3.32 19.10
CA LEU A 753 -6.85 4.53 19.92
C LEU A 753 -8.27 5.10 20.03
N ALA A 754 -9.10 4.91 19.01
CA ALA A 754 -10.52 5.29 19.04
C ALA A 754 -11.39 4.28 19.82
N SER A 755 -11.09 2.99 19.68
CA SER A 755 -11.98 1.90 20.08
C SER A 755 -11.64 1.27 21.44
N GLU A 756 -10.39 1.30 21.87
CA GLU A 756 -9.90 0.61 23.08
C GLU A 756 -9.85 1.56 24.29
N PRO A 757 -10.67 1.32 25.33
CA PRO A 757 -10.66 2.08 26.57
C PRO A 757 -9.33 2.16 27.32
N LEU A 758 -8.44 1.16 27.24
CA LEU A 758 -7.11 1.28 27.86
C LEU A 758 -6.22 2.35 27.22
N LEU A 759 -6.51 2.69 25.97
CA LEU A 759 -5.84 3.78 25.26
C LEU A 759 -6.56 5.11 25.48
N ARG A 760 -7.37 5.22 26.55
CA ARG A 760 -8.01 6.46 27.01
C ARG A 760 -7.49 6.81 28.39
N ALA A 761 -7.07 8.06 28.57
CA ALA A 761 -6.74 8.63 29.87
C ALA A 761 -7.16 10.11 29.90
N GLY A 762 -7.87 10.53 30.96
CA GLY A 762 -8.49 11.86 31.07
C GLY A 762 -9.87 11.84 31.78
N THR A 763 -10.69 12.90 31.64
CA THR A 763 -11.99 13.02 32.34
C THR A 763 -13.05 12.01 31.89
N SER A 764 -13.86 11.56 32.87
CA SER A 764 -14.44 10.21 33.02
C SER A 764 -15.76 9.89 32.33
N THR A 765 -16.16 10.56 31.24
CA THR A 765 -17.45 10.22 30.60
C THR A 765 -17.45 10.05 29.08
N SER A 766 -16.47 10.59 28.33
CA SER A 766 -16.49 10.49 26.85
C SER A 766 -15.12 10.59 26.15
N ALA A 767 -13.98 10.53 26.86
CA ALA A 767 -12.68 10.88 26.27
C ALA A 767 -12.23 9.89 25.18
N ILE A 768 -12.17 10.32 23.92
CA ILE A 768 -11.43 9.63 22.86
C ILE A 768 -9.96 10.03 22.99
N GLY A 769 -9.02 9.08 23.00
CA GLY A 769 -7.59 9.35 23.09
C GLY A 769 -7.04 9.62 24.50
N ILE A 770 -5.78 10.07 24.56
CA ILE A 770 -5.02 10.30 25.81
C ILE A 770 -4.78 11.80 25.99
N SER A 771 -5.13 12.35 27.16
CA SER A 771 -5.00 13.77 27.48
C SER A 771 -4.65 13.96 28.96
N LYS A 772 -4.32 15.19 29.37
CA LYS A 772 -4.05 15.56 30.78
C LYS A 772 -2.92 14.73 31.43
N TYR A 773 -1.81 14.53 30.73
CA TYR A 773 -0.55 14.07 31.33
C TYR A 773 0.34 15.25 31.69
N GLU A 774 1.25 15.04 32.63
CA GLU A 774 2.30 16.00 32.99
C GLU A 774 3.08 16.44 31.74
N ILE A 775 3.08 17.75 31.49
CA ILE A 775 3.78 18.33 30.34
C ILE A 775 5.24 18.58 30.76
N PRO A 776 6.25 18.24 29.93
CA PRO A 776 7.65 18.33 30.35
C PRO A 776 8.07 19.73 30.76
N PHE A 777 8.75 19.85 31.89
CA PHE A 777 9.26 21.11 32.42
C PHE A 777 8.18 22.18 32.69
N GLU A 778 6.89 21.83 32.68
CA GLU A 778 5.78 22.75 32.96
C GLU A 778 5.94 23.46 34.31
N PRO A 779 6.28 22.78 35.43
CA PRO A 779 6.46 23.47 36.71
C PRO A 779 7.57 24.54 36.71
N TRP A 780 8.67 24.28 36.00
CA TRP A 780 9.79 25.23 35.88
C TRP A 780 9.46 26.37 34.91
N TRP A 781 8.74 26.05 33.84
CA TRP A 781 8.30 27.03 32.85
C TRP A 781 7.37 28.05 33.50
N ASP A 782 6.35 27.59 34.21
CA ASP A 782 5.35 28.45 34.85
C ASP A 782 5.93 29.22 36.04
N SER A 783 6.96 28.70 36.72
CA SER A 783 7.57 29.39 37.87
C SER A 783 8.54 30.51 37.50
N THR A 784 9.34 30.31 36.46
CA THR A 784 10.50 31.18 36.18
C THR A 784 10.84 31.31 34.70
N GLY A 785 10.64 30.24 33.91
CA GLY A 785 11.05 30.21 32.51
C GLY A 785 10.22 31.15 31.63
N ALA A 786 8.90 31.17 31.83
CA ALA A 786 7.97 31.94 31.02
C ALA A 786 8.19 33.46 31.18
N GLU A 787 8.39 33.93 32.41
CA GLU A 787 8.69 35.33 32.70
C GLU A 787 10.03 35.75 32.08
N TRP A 788 11.10 34.97 32.32
CA TRP A 788 12.44 35.28 31.80
C TRP A 788 12.48 35.36 30.27
N PHE A 789 11.87 34.39 29.57
CA PHE A 789 11.78 34.43 28.11
C PHE A 789 10.84 35.56 27.63
N GLY A 790 9.81 35.88 28.42
CA GLY A 790 8.90 36.99 28.16
C GLY A 790 9.62 38.34 28.13
N GLU A 791 10.47 38.57 29.13
CA GLU A 791 11.34 39.76 29.21
C GLU A 791 12.42 39.76 28.12
N PHE A 792 13.12 38.64 27.92
CA PHE A 792 14.20 38.53 26.93
C PHE A 792 13.72 38.83 25.50
N LEU A 793 12.51 38.38 25.15
CA LEU A 793 11.90 38.61 23.84
C LEU A 793 11.07 39.91 23.78
N ASN A 794 11.05 40.69 24.86
CA ASN A 794 10.29 41.92 25.01
C ASN A 794 8.80 41.77 24.66
N LEU A 795 8.16 40.73 25.21
CA LEU A 795 6.78 40.35 24.92
C LEU A 795 5.74 41.14 25.73
N GLY A 796 6.14 41.76 26.84
CA GLY A 796 5.25 42.45 27.78
C GLY A 796 4.33 41.52 28.58
N LYS A 797 4.52 40.20 28.47
CA LYS A 797 3.83 39.11 29.19
C LYS A 797 4.63 37.82 29.08
N ASP A 798 4.23 36.83 29.88
CA ASP A 798 4.84 35.50 29.92
C ASP A 798 4.95 34.84 28.54
N ALA A 799 6.08 34.19 28.33
CA ALA A 799 6.38 33.49 27.08
C ALA A 799 5.54 32.21 26.94
N PRO A 800 5.00 31.93 25.74
CA PRO A 800 4.23 30.72 25.49
C PRO A 800 5.10 29.46 25.58
N TYR A 801 4.60 28.41 26.23
CA TYR A 801 5.29 27.12 26.41
C TYR A 801 5.77 26.47 25.10
N GLN A 802 5.11 26.77 23.97
CA GLN A 802 5.54 26.34 22.65
C GLN A 802 6.98 26.74 22.32
N ILE A 803 7.52 27.82 22.91
CA ILE A 803 8.93 28.24 22.74
C ILE A 803 9.87 27.16 23.30
N LEU A 804 9.60 26.67 24.51
CA LEU A 804 10.40 25.61 25.11
C LEU A 804 10.37 24.34 24.27
N ILE A 805 9.18 23.87 23.89
CA ILE A 805 9.04 22.68 23.05
C ILE A 805 9.75 22.89 21.71
N GLY A 806 9.66 24.08 21.12
CA GLY A 806 10.35 24.41 19.88
C GLY A 806 11.86 24.26 20.00
N ILE A 807 12.45 24.78 21.08
CA ILE A 807 13.89 24.65 21.37
C ILE A 807 14.26 23.19 21.59
N VAL A 808 13.50 22.46 22.43
CA VAL A 808 13.74 21.03 22.72
C VAL A 808 13.65 20.20 21.45
N ALA A 809 12.63 20.41 20.61
CA ALA A 809 12.45 19.67 19.37
C ALA A 809 13.56 19.94 18.35
N LEU A 810 14.04 21.18 18.24
CA LEU A 810 15.21 21.51 17.39
C LEU A 810 16.50 20.91 17.94
N ALA A 811 16.71 20.93 19.25
CA ALA A 811 17.86 20.29 19.89
C ALA A 811 17.86 18.77 19.65
N CYS A 812 16.70 18.11 19.81
CA CYS A 812 16.52 16.70 19.48
C CYS A 812 16.79 16.43 17.99
N LEU A 813 16.31 17.30 17.09
CA LEU A 813 16.55 17.16 15.65
C LEU A 813 18.04 17.22 15.31
N VAL A 814 18.78 18.18 15.88
CA VAL A 814 20.23 18.31 15.68
C VAL A 814 20.97 17.11 16.28
N GLY A 815 20.59 16.67 17.48
CA GLY A 815 21.16 15.47 18.11
C GLY A 815 20.97 14.22 17.25
N VAL A 816 19.74 13.97 16.77
CA VAL A 816 19.43 12.86 15.87
C VAL A 816 20.20 12.98 14.55
N TRP A 817 20.31 14.17 13.98
CA TRP A 817 21.13 14.41 12.78
C TRP A 817 22.57 13.94 13.01
N ILE A 818 23.21 14.40 14.08
CA ILE A 818 24.62 14.08 14.39
C ILE A 818 24.81 12.57 14.53
N ILE A 819 23.91 11.90 15.28
CA ILE A 819 23.92 10.45 15.47
C ILE A 819 23.80 9.71 14.13
N LEU A 820 22.85 10.11 13.29
CA LEU A 820 22.63 9.47 11.99
C LEU A 820 23.79 9.71 11.03
N GLU A 821 24.29 10.94 10.92
CA GLU A 821 25.40 11.27 10.02
C GLU A 821 26.66 10.47 10.39
N THR A 822 26.90 10.28 11.69
CA THR A 822 28.00 9.46 12.21
C THR A 822 27.79 7.99 11.88
N SER A 823 26.59 7.46 12.14
CA SER A 823 26.23 6.06 11.89
C SER A 823 26.25 5.69 10.41
N LEU A 824 25.87 6.63 9.54
CA LEU A 824 25.79 6.42 8.08
C LEU A 824 27.15 6.55 7.38
N LYS A 825 28.12 7.24 7.98
CA LYS A 825 29.52 7.25 7.54
C LYS A 825 30.27 5.98 7.97
N ALA A 826 29.81 5.32 9.03
CA ALA A 826 30.35 4.05 9.47
C ALA A 826 30.14 2.92 8.42
N PRO A 827 30.84 1.77 8.53
CA PRO A 827 30.66 0.64 7.61
C PRO A 827 29.20 0.20 7.45
N TRP A 828 28.41 0.31 8.53
CA TRP A 828 27.00 -0.02 8.53
C TRP A 828 26.20 0.74 7.47
N GLY A 829 26.39 2.05 7.35
CA GLY A 829 25.72 2.87 6.33
C GLY A 829 26.09 2.49 4.90
N ARG A 830 27.33 2.05 4.65
CA ARG A 830 27.75 1.56 3.34
C ARG A 830 27.06 0.24 2.96
N ILE A 831 26.91 -0.66 3.93
CA ILE A 831 26.19 -1.93 3.73
C ILE A 831 24.71 -1.65 3.42
N LEU A 832 24.06 -0.73 4.13
CA LEU A 832 22.67 -0.36 3.84
C LEU A 832 22.49 0.16 2.42
N ARG A 833 23.40 1.03 1.94
CA ARG A 833 23.38 1.52 0.55
C ARG A 833 23.57 0.37 -0.44
N ALA A 834 24.50 -0.55 -0.19
CA ALA A 834 24.69 -1.72 -1.04
C ALA A 834 23.42 -2.59 -1.11
N ILE A 835 22.75 -2.83 0.04
CA ILE A 835 21.48 -3.56 0.11
C ILE A 835 20.38 -2.88 -0.71
N ARG A 836 20.33 -1.54 -0.69
CA ARG A 836 19.35 -0.77 -1.46
C ARG A 836 19.55 -0.90 -2.95
N GLU A 837 20.80 -0.83 -3.42
CA GLU A 837 21.13 -0.92 -4.84
C GLU A 837 20.92 -2.35 -5.35
N ASP A 838 21.52 -3.33 -4.67
CA ASP A 838 21.37 -4.74 -5.01
C ASP A 838 21.49 -5.63 -3.76
N GLN A 839 20.33 -6.12 -3.33
CA GLN A 839 20.21 -7.00 -2.19
C GLN A 839 20.92 -8.35 -2.45
N GLU A 840 20.82 -8.91 -3.66
CA GLU A 840 21.38 -10.23 -3.96
C GLU A 840 22.89 -10.17 -4.01
N VAL A 841 23.48 -9.16 -4.66
CA VAL A 841 24.93 -8.95 -4.69
C VAL A 841 25.49 -8.78 -3.28
N THR A 842 24.81 -8.01 -2.42
CA THR A 842 25.25 -7.82 -1.03
C THR A 842 25.23 -9.11 -0.21
N GLN A 843 24.27 -10.00 -0.46
CA GLN A 843 24.23 -11.34 0.15
C GLN A 843 25.40 -12.22 -0.30
N HIS A 844 25.79 -12.16 -1.58
CA HIS A 844 26.94 -12.90 -2.11
C HIS A 844 28.27 -12.43 -1.48
N HIS A 845 28.37 -11.16 -1.08
CA HIS A 845 29.49 -10.63 -0.31
C HIS A 845 29.49 -11.06 1.18
N GLY A 846 28.54 -11.90 1.61
CA GLY A 846 28.50 -12.47 2.97
C GLY A 846 27.80 -11.60 4.01
N HIS A 847 27.14 -10.52 3.60
CA HIS A 847 26.39 -9.67 4.53
C HIS A 847 24.96 -10.20 4.74
N ASP A 848 24.57 -10.32 6.01
CA ASP A 848 23.21 -10.71 6.40
C ASP A 848 22.24 -9.54 6.21
N VAL A 849 21.57 -9.51 5.06
CA VAL A 849 20.61 -8.44 4.72
C VAL A 849 19.48 -8.33 5.73
N PHE A 850 19.04 -9.45 6.29
CA PHE A 850 17.95 -9.45 7.27
C PHE A 850 18.35 -8.68 8.52
N LYS A 851 19.51 -8.98 9.12
CA LYS A 851 19.99 -8.29 10.31
C LYS A 851 20.21 -6.79 10.06
N GLN A 852 20.73 -6.43 8.89
CA GLN A 852 20.97 -5.02 8.56
C GLN A 852 19.68 -4.23 8.37
N LYS A 853 18.69 -4.80 7.66
CA LYS A 853 17.36 -4.23 7.52
C LYS A 853 16.64 -4.13 8.86
N ALA A 854 16.74 -5.17 9.71
CA ALA A 854 16.16 -5.17 11.05
C ALA A 854 16.77 -4.10 11.96
N GLY A 855 18.10 -3.93 11.93
CA GLY A 855 18.78 -2.85 12.65
C GLY A 855 18.37 -1.46 12.15
N SER A 856 18.20 -1.29 10.84
CA SER A 856 17.74 -0.03 10.24
C SER A 856 16.30 0.29 10.67
N LEU A 857 15.42 -0.71 10.69
CA LEU A 857 14.03 -0.56 11.13
C LEU A 857 13.93 -0.27 12.63
N ALA A 858 14.76 -0.91 13.46
CA ALA A 858 14.82 -0.68 14.90
C ALA A 858 15.28 0.75 15.23
N LEU A 859 16.39 1.20 14.63
CA LEU A 859 16.92 2.55 14.87
C LEU A 859 15.95 3.63 14.34
N GLY A 860 15.35 3.42 13.17
CA GLY A 860 14.38 4.38 12.64
C GLY A 860 13.07 4.38 13.44
N ALA A 861 12.61 3.24 13.96
CA ALA A 861 11.46 3.18 14.88
C ALA A 861 11.73 3.94 16.18
N ALA A 862 12.92 3.80 16.76
CA ALA A 862 13.37 4.54 17.94
C ALA A 862 13.32 6.06 17.71
N ILE A 863 13.84 6.51 16.55
CA ILE A 863 13.82 7.92 16.14
C ILE A 863 12.38 8.41 15.93
N ALA A 864 11.54 7.61 15.29
CA ALA A 864 10.14 7.98 15.08
C ALA A 864 9.37 8.10 16.40
N ALA A 865 9.59 7.21 17.35
CA ALA A 865 8.98 7.26 18.67
C ALA A 865 9.35 8.54 19.43
N LEU A 866 10.61 9.00 19.33
CA LEU A 866 11.01 10.30 19.87
C LEU A 866 10.22 11.44 19.22
N GLY A 867 10.08 11.44 17.89
CA GLY A 867 9.27 12.44 17.17
C GLY A 867 7.80 12.43 17.60
N GLY A 868 7.23 11.25 17.84
CA GLY A 868 5.88 11.09 18.35
C GLY A 868 5.68 11.56 19.79
N ALA A 869 6.66 11.32 20.67
CA ALA A 869 6.63 11.83 22.04
C ALA A 869 6.64 13.38 22.06
N LEU A 870 7.49 14.01 21.24
CA LEU A 870 7.51 15.46 21.07
C LEU A 870 6.19 15.99 20.50
N TRP A 871 5.56 15.25 19.58
CA TRP A 871 4.25 15.60 19.03
C TRP A 871 3.16 15.56 20.09
N ALA A 872 3.15 14.51 20.93
CA ALA A 872 2.23 14.40 22.05
C ALA A 872 2.36 15.64 22.96
N TRP A 873 3.58 16.02 23.34
CA TRP A 873 3.82 17.20 24.18
C TRP A 873 3.37 18.51 23.51
N LEU A 874 3.61 18.66 22.20
CA LEU A 874 3.19 19.85 21.46
C LEU A 874 1.67 20.09 21.49
N ASN A 875 0.88 19.02 21.45
CA ASN A 875 -0.59 19.13 21.44
C ASN A 875 -1.24 18.90 22.81
N ALA A 876 -0.46 18.60 23.85
CA ALA A 876 -0.97 18.22 25.17
C ALA A 876 -2.05 17.11 25.14
N GLY A 877 -2.02 16.27 24.09
CA GLY A 877 -2.99 15.21 23.88
C GLY A 877 -2.70 14.39 22.63
N ILE A 878 -3.29 13.19 22.60
CA ILE A 878 -3.07 12.15 21.60
C ILE A 878 -4.45 11.62 21.18
N PHE A 879 -4.94 12.10 20.03
CA PHE A 879 -6.25 11.76 19.48
C PHE A 879 -6.13 10.99 18.15
N PRO A 880 -7.03 10.06 17.81
CA PRO A 880 -6.96 9.29 16.55
C PRO A 880 -6.69 10.13 15.28
N ASP A 881 -7.15 11.38 15.26
CA ASP A 881 -6.97 12.29 14.12
C ASP A 881 -5.51 12.66 13.83
N PHE A 882 -4.60 12.66 14.82
CA PHE A 882 -3.17 12.90 14.55
C PHE A 882 -2.56 11.75 13.72
N MET A 883 -3.18 10.57 13.73
CA MET A 883 -2.74 9.42 12.94
C MET A 883 -3.40 9.35 11.57
N ASN A 884 -4.26 10.31 11.22
CA ASN A 884 -4.90 10.35 9.91
C ASN A 884 -3.82 10.41 8.81
N PRO A 885 -3.70 9.39 7.93
CA PRO A 885 -2.63 9.30 6.94
C PRO A 885 -2.51 10.54 6.04
N ALA A 886 -3.64 11.16 5.70
CA ALA A 886 -3.69 12.35 4.86
C ALA A 886 -3.04 13.57 5.51
N ASN A 887 -3.16 13.68 6.84
CA ASN A 887 -2.70 14.85 7.58
C ASN A 887 -1.27 14.71 8.12
N THR A 888 -0.72 13.50 8.23
CA THR A 888 0.60 13.29 8.85
C THR A 888 1.53 12.43 8.02
N THR A 889 1.23 11.14 7.85
CA THR A 889 2.10 10.20 7.13
C THR A 889 2.46 10.70 5.74
N PHE A 890 1.48 11.19 5.00
CA PHE A 890 1.72 11.64 3.64
C PHE A 890 2.45 12.98 3.57
N LEU A 891 2.32 13.84 4.58
CA LEU A 891 3.15 15.05 4.71
C LEU A 891 4.62 14.70 4.97
N ILE A 892 4.88 13.67 5.79
CA ILE A 892 6.24 13.17 6.04
C ILE A 892 6.82 12.59 4.74
N TRP A 893 6.01 11.87 3.95
CA TRP A 893 6.41 11.43 2.62
C TRP A 893 6.68 12.60 1.68
N ALA A 894 5.81 13.62 1.66
CA ALA A 894 6.03 14.83 0.87
C ALA A 894 7.37 15.48 1.22
N ALA A 895 7.66 15.66 2.51
CA ALA A 895 8.94 16.15 3.00
C ALA A 895 10.13 15.28 2.55
N PHE A 896 10.00 13.94 2.66
CA PHE A 896 11.03 13.00 2.23
C PHE A 896 11.31 13.07 0.72
N ILE A 897 10.25 13.09 -0.10
CA ILE A 897 10.33 13.12 -1.56
C ILE A 897 10.93 14.43 -2.04
N VAL A 898 10.39 15.53 -1.52
CA VAL A 898 10.80 16.88 -1.90
C VAL A 898 12.23 17.13 -1.43
N GLY A 899 12.58 16.69 -0.23
CA GLY A 899 13.92 16.78 0.32
C GLY A 899 14.97 16.03 -0.49
N GLY A 900 14.67 14.79 -0.86
CA GLY A 900 15.52 13.93 -1.68
C GLY A 900 16.00 12.68 -0.95
N ARG A 901 15.91 11.54 -1.64
CA ARG A 901 16.20 10.21 -1.08
C ARG A 901 17.64 10.13 -0.56
N ALA A 902 17.83 9.55 0.62
CA ALA A 902 19.13 9.27 1.24
C ALA A 902 20.00 10.52 1.48
N SER A 903 19.35 11.64 1.77
CA SER A 903 20.00 12.90 2.12
C SER A 903 19.38 13.49 3.38
N ASN A 904 20.09 13.46 4.50
CA ASN A 904 19.62 14.09 5.75
C ASN A 904 19.43 15.61 5.58
N ARG A 905 20.32 16.26 4.84
CA ARG A 905 20.17 17.69 4.49
C ARG A 905 18.87 17.94 3.72
N GLY A 906 18.56 17.05 2.77
CA GLY A 906 17.31 17.06 2.04
C GLY A 906 16.10 16.90 2.96
N MET A 907 16.13 15.93 3.88
CA MET A 907 15.02 15.72 4.83
C MET A 907 14.70 16.96 5.65
N PHE A 908 15.72 17.68 6.12
CA PHE A 908 15.52 18.94 6.86
C PHE A 908 14.88 20.01 5.97
N ALA A 909 15.41 20.23 4.76
CA ALA A 909 14.85 21.21 3.82
C ALA A 909 13.40 20.88 3.41
N GLY A 910 13.11 19.59 3.18
CA GLY A 910 11.77 19.11 2.86
C GLY A 910 10.80 19.28 4.03
N ALA A 911 11.22 18.92 5.25
CA ALA A 911 10.42 19.13 6.46
C ALA A 911 10.13 20.63 6.69
N PHE A 912 11.13 21.49 6.50
CA PHE A 912 10.96 22.94 6.57
C PHE A 912 9.91 23.42 5.58
N LEU A 913 10.00 23.04 4.30
CA LEU A 913 9.02 23.44 3.30
C LEU A 913 7.59 23.05 3.69
N ILE A 914 7.38 21.80 4.15
CA ILE A 914 6.05 21.31 4.54
C ILE A 914 5.53 22.01 5.79
N VAL A 915 6.39 22.29 6.77
CA VAL A 915 6.02 23.00 8.00
C VAL A 915 5.71 24.48 7.73
N LEU A 916 6.51 25.14 6.88
CA LEU A 916 6.25 26.50 6.42
C LEU A 916 4.91 26.58 5.70
N LEU A 917 4.61 25.59 4.84
CA LEU A 917 3.33 25.50 4.17
C LEU A 917 2.17 25.40 5.17
N ASN A 918 2.31 24.59 6.22
CA ASN A 918 1.29 24.46 7.25
C ASN A 918 1.08 25.77 8.04
N LEU A 919 2.16 26.47 8.38
CA LEU A 919 2.11 27.78 9.04
C LEU A 919 1.36 28.80 8.17
N LEU A 920 1.70 28.84 6.89
CA LEU A 920 1.11 29.75 5.92
C LEU A 920 -0.40 29.52 5.74
N PHE A 921 -0.84 28.28 5.62
CA PHE A 921 -2.28 27.97 5.53
C PHE A 921 -3.03 28.23 6.84
N THR A 922 -2.34 28.14 7.97
CA THR A 922 -2.92 28.58 9.26
C THR A 922 -3.14 30.09 9.25
N ALA A 923 -2.17 30.87 8.76
CA ALA A 923 -2.33 32.32 8.61
C ALA A 923 -3.46 32.70 7.64
N PHE A 924 -3.61 31.98 6.53
CA PHE A 924 -4.75 32.15 5.62
C PHE A 924 -6.09 31.86 6.29
N SER A 925 -6.16 30.82 7.13
CA SER A 925 -7.41 30.49 7.84
C SER A 925 -7.81 31.57 8.84
N THR A 926 -6.84 32.24 9.45
CA THR A 926 -7.10 33.41 10.30
C THR A 926 -7.56 34.60 9.47
N ALA A 927 -6.88 34.86 8.34
CA ALA A 927 -7.21 35.97 7.45
C ALA A 927 -8.60 35.86 6.81
N GLN A 928 -9.14 34.64 6.67
CA GLN A 928 -10.44 34.39 6.04
C GLN A 928 -11.62 35.12 6.72
N ASN A 929 -11.53 35.39 8.03
CA ASN A 929 -12.59 36.02 8.80
C ASN A 929 -12.27 37.49 9.18
N ASP A 930 -11.16 38.04 8.69
CA ASP A 930 -10.68 39.38 9.05
C ASP A 930 -10.27 40.16 7.79
N THR A 931 -11.14 41.09 7.38
CA THR A 931 -10.97 41.93 6.18
C THR A 931 -9.80 42.90 6.29
N GLU A 932 -9.37 43.24 7.51
CA GLU A 932 -8.23 44.14 7.73
C GLU A 932 -6.88 43.40 7.67
N HIS A 933 -6.91 42.07 7.70
CA HIS A 933 -5.71 41.25 7.64
C HIS A 933 -5.03 41.40 6.27
N SER A 934 -3.73 41.64 6.24
CA SER A 934 -3.00 41.89 4.98
C SER A 934 -2.89 40.68 4.05
N LEU A 935 -3.30 39.48 4.49
CA LEU A 935 -3.45 38.29 3.63
C LEU A 935 -4.89 38.06 3.14
N TYR A 936 -5.85 38.89 3.52
CA TYR A 936 -7.25 38.76 3.12
C TYR A 936 -7.40 38.74 1.60
N PHE A 937 -6.70 39.63 0.88
CA PHE A 937 -6.76 39.71 -0.58
C PHE A 937 -6.43 38.38 -1.29
N VAL A 938 -5.61 37.56 -0.64
CA VAL A 938 -5.15 36.27 -1.15
C VAL A 938 -6.23 35.22 -0.99
N VAL A 939 -6.85 35.20 0.20
CA VAL A 939 -7.96 34.31 0.51
C VAL A 939 -9.15 34.66 -0.38
N GLU A 940 -9.42 35.94 -0.56
CA GLU A 940 -10.47 36.42 -1.45
C GLU A 940 -10.22 36.02 -2.90
N TRP A 941 -8.97 36.18 -3.36
CA TRP A 941 -8.59 35.71 -4.69
C TRP A 941 -8.77 34.17 -4.83
N ILE A 942 -8.45 33.38 -3.79
CA ILE A 942 -8.69 31.93 -3.78
C ILE A 942 -10.18 31.61 -3.87
N ASN A 943 -11.02 32.31 -3.10
CA ASN A 943 -12.47 32.13 -3.11
C ASN A 943 -13.05 32.47 -4.50
N SER A 944 -12.65 33.61 -5.07
CA SER A 944 -13.07 34.02 -6.41
C SER A 944 -12.64 33.01 -7.49
N ALA A 945 -11.42 32.49 -7.41
CA ALA A 945 -10.95 31.47 -8.33
C ALA A 945 -11.77 30.17 -8.22
N LEU A 946 -12.13 29.76 -7.00
CA LEU A 946 -12.98 28.58 -6.80
C LEU A 946 -14.39 28.81 -7.34
N ASP A 947 -14.97 29.99 -7.12
CA ASP A 947 -16.28 30.38 -7.62
C ASP A 947 -16.33 30.30 -9.16
N THR A 948 -15.35 30.91 -9.85
CA THR A 948 -15.20 30.82 -11.31
C THR A 948 -15.05 29.37 -11.78
N ILE A 949 -14.25 28.54 -11.09
CA ILE A 949 -14.09 27.13 -11.47
C ILE A 949 -15.44 26.39 -11.37
N ILE A 950 -16.17 26.59 -10.28
CA ILE A 950 -17.41 25.85 -10.03
C ILE A 950 -18.56 26.31 -10.93
N ARG A 951 -18.68 27.62 -11.15
CA ARG A 951 -19.80 28.20 -11.92
C ARG A 951 -19.55 28.24 -13.43
N ASP A 952 -18.31 28.53 -13.86
CA ASP A 952 -18.04 28.86 -15.27
C ASP A 952 -17.30 27.74 -16.04
N ILE A 953 -16.52 26.90 -15.35
CA ILE A 953 -15.66 25.89 -16.01
C ILE A 953 -16.27 24.49 -15.97
N ILE A 954 -16.86 24.11 -14.83
CA ILE A 954 -17.44 22.78 -14.66
C ILE A 954 -18.73 22.71 -15.50
N PRO A 955 -18.91 21.66 -16.33
CA PRO A 955 -20.10 21.55 -17.18
C PRO A 955 -21.39 21.60 -16.38
N ASP A 956 -22.48 22.14 -16.96
CA ASP A 956 -23.79 22.29 -16.32
C ASP A 956 -24.32 20.99 -15.67
N MET A 957 -24.03 19.83 -16.27
CA MET A 957 -24.38 18.51 -15.71
C MET A 957 -23.76 18.25 -14.32
N PHE A 958 -22.67 18.93 -14.00
CA PHE A 958 -21.93 18.85 -12.73
C PHE A 958 -22.04 20.14 -11.90
N ALA A 959 -22.65 21.20 -12.44
CA ALA A 959 -22.73 22.55 -11.88
C ALA A 959 -24.15 23.12 -11.82
N SER A 960 -25.19 22.28 -11.93
CA SER A 960 -26.58 22.72 -11.79
C SER A 960 -26.80 23.49 -10.49
N GLN A 961 -27.63 24.54 -10.53
CA GLN A 961 -27.86 25.43 -9.39
C GLN A 961 -28.29 24.66 -8.13
N ALA A 962 -29.16 23.66 -8.26
CA ALA A 962 -29.55 22.78 -7.16
C ALA A 962 -28.37 22.01 -6.52
N ALA A 963 -27.39 21.59 -7.33
CA ALA A 963 -26.20 20.90 -6.85
C ALA A 963 -25.22 21.85 -6.16
N ILE A 964 -25.18 23.12 -6.59
CA ILE A 964 -24.40 24.16 -5.91
C ILE A 964 -25.07 24.50 -4.58
N ASP A 965 -26.38 24.74 -4.57
CA ASP A 965 -27.13 25.16 -3.38
C ASP A 965 -27.15 24.08 -2.29
N GLU A 966 -27.20 22.79 -2.67
CA GLU A 966 -27.09 21.67 -1.72
C GLU A 966 -25.75 21.67 -0.96
N VAL A 967 -24.66 22.05 -1.63
CA VAL A 967 -23.31 22.06 -1.05
C VAL A 967 -23.01 23.41 -0.37
N PHE A 968 -23.47 24.50 -0.98
CA PHE A 968 -23.24 25.89 -0.60
C PHE A 968 -24.59 26.59 -0.33
N PRO A 969 -25.29 26.26 0.77
CA PRO A 969 -26.67 26.72 1.02
C PRO A 969 -26.81 28.23 1.22
N LYS A 970 -25.70 28.95 1.43
CA LYS A 970 -25.68 30.42 1.51
C LYS A 970 -25.43 31.10 0.16
N GLY A 971 -25.28 30.35 -0.93
CA GLY A 971 -24.92 30.86 -2.26
C GLY A 971 -23.46 31.32 -2.41
N GLU A 972 -22.77 31.62 -1.30
CA GLU A 972 -21.35 31.97 -1.26
C GLU A 972 -20.46 30.71 -1.36
N ILE A 973 -19.62 30.65 -2.40
CA ILE A 973 -18.66 29.57 -2.61
C ILE A 973 -17.34 29.94 -1.91
N ILE A 974 -17.19 29.47 -0.68
CA ILE A 974 -16.00 29.73 0.14
C ILE A 974 -15.07 28.51 0.12
N ALA A 975 -13.81 28.73 -0.27
CA ALA A 975 -12.80 27.69 -0.29
C ALA A 975 -12.39 27.31 1.13
N THR A 976 -12.55 26.04 1.49
CA THR A 976 -11.96 25.53 2.73
C THR A 976 -10.46 25.35 2.55
N LEU A 977 -9.68 26.19 3.21
CA LEU A 977 -8.22 26.30 3.03
C LEU A 977 -7.46 25.00 3.35
N THR A 978 -8.00 24.16 4.23
CA THR A 978 -7.45 22.82 4.50
C THR A 978 -7.40 21.94 3.24
N TYR A 979 -8.39 22.05 2.35
CA TYR A 979 -8.44 21.27 1.12
C TYR A 979 -7.57 21.88 0.02
N VAL A 980 -7.49 23.21 -0.05
CA VAL A 980 -6.52 23.91 -0.91
C VAL A 980 -5.09 23.52 -0.54
N LYS A 981 -4.79 23.41 0.77
CA LYS A 981 -3.50 22.91 1.28
C LYS A 981 -3.22 21.50 0.76
N LEU A 982 -4.18 20.58 0.88
CA LEU A 982 -4.05 19.20 0.43
C LEU A 982 -3.79 19.10 -1.08
N PHE A 983 -4.51 19.88 -1.89
CA PHE A 983 -4.30 19.98 -3.34
C PHE A 983 -2.86 20.39 -3.66
N LEU A 984 -2.40 21.45 -3.01
CA LEU A 984 -1.07 22.02 -3.24
C LEU A 984 0.04 21.07 -2.81
N ILE A 985 -0.12 20.30 -1.73
CA ILE A 985 0.83 19.24 -1.35
C ILE A 985 0.91 18.16 -2.44
N GLY A 986 -0.23 17.68 -2.93
CA GLY A 986 -0.26 16.69 -4.02
C GLY A 986 0.46 17.20 -5.27
N MET A 987 0.24 18.46 -5.63
CA MET A 987 0.93 19.14 -6.74
C MET A 987 2.43 19.29 -6.48
N ILE A 988 2.85 19.68 -5.27
CA ILE A 988 4.27 19.78 -4.90
C ILE A 988 4.98 18.43 -5.10
N ILE A 989 4.37 17.32 -4.68
CA ILE A 989 4.94 15.98 -4.86
C ILE A 989 5.15 15.69 -6.35
N ILE A 990 4.10 15.88 -7.15
CA ILE A 990 4.12 15.58 -8.60
C ILE A 990 5.16 16.46 -9.32
N VAL A 991 5.11 17.77 -9.09
CA VAL A 991 6.00 18.76 -9.73
C VAL A 991 7.44 18.55 -9.30
N THR A 992 7.70 18.30 -8.02
CA THR A 992 9.06 18.08 -7.53
C THR A 992 9.66 16.82 -8.12
N LEU A 993 8.92 15.70 -8.14
CA LEU A 993 9.38 14.49 -8.80
C LEU A 993 9.59 14.70 -10.30
N HIS A 994 8.76 15.53 -10.94
CA HIS A 994 8.90 15.83 -12.36
C HIS A 994 10.16 16.64 -12.69
N LEU A 995 10.44 17.68 -11.90
CA LEU A 995 11.54 18.61 -12.08
C LEU A 995 12.87 18.05 -11.55
N ALA A 996 12.84 17.42 -10.38
CA ALA A 996 13.99 16.87 -9.68
C ALA A 996 13.66 15.47 -9.14
N PRO A 997 13.82 14.41 -9.97
CA PRO A 997 13.48 13.03 -9.58
C PRO A 997 14.25 12.50 -8.35
N LYS A 998 15.42 13.08 -8.05
CA LYS A 998 16.24 12.78 -6.87
C LYS A 998 15.93 13.67 -5.64
N GLY A 999 14.96 14.58 -5.75
CA GLY A 999 14.62 15.63 -4.77
C GLY A 999 15.47 16.90 -4.90
N ILE A 1000 15.22 17.86 -4.00
CA ILE A 1000 15.88 19.18 -3.96
C ILE A 1000 17.37 19.03 -3.64
N LEU A 1001 17.71 18.32 -2.57
CA LEU A 1001 19.09 18.04 -2.14
C LEU A 1001 19.36 16.52 -2.22
N PRO A 1002 19.86 16.02 -3.36
CA PRO A 1002 20.09 14.59 -3.56
C PRO A 1002 21.19 14.03 -2.63
N GLU A 1003 21.24 12.70 -2.52
CA GLU A 1003 22.31 11.99 -1.82
C GLU A 1003 23.70 12.35 -2.39
N ILE A 1004 24.65 12.62 -1.50
CA ILE A 1004 26.05 12.86 -1.84
C ILE A 1004 26.83 11.58 -1.49
N PRO A 1005 27.38 10.85 -2.47
CA PRO A 1005 28.12 9.63 -2.21
C PRO A 1005 29.42 9.97 -1.45
N PHE A 1006 29.58 9.37 -0.27
CA PHE A 1006 30.78 9.52 0.53
C PHE A 1006 31.87 8.57 0.00
N ARG A 1007 32.94 9.12 -0.56
CA ARG A 1007 34.15 8.37 -0.93
C ARG A 1007 35.15 8.47 0.22
N PRO A 1008 35.58 7.36 0.84
CA PRO A 1008 36.67 7.41 1.81
C PRO A 1008 37.92 7.98 1.14
N LYS A 1009 38.69 8.80 1.86
CA LYS A 1009 40.00 9.24 1.37
C LYS A 1009 40.89 8.00 1.24
N PHE A 1010 41.49 7.80 0.07
CA PHE A 1010 42.47 6.72 -0.11
C PHE A 1010 43.60 6.90 0.93
N PRO A 1011 44.07 5.82 1.57
CA PRO A 1011 45.26 5.90 2.41
C PRO A 1011 46.41 6.43 1.56
N GLU A 1012 47.15 7.43 2.04
CA GLU A 1012 48.25 8.05 1.31
C GLU A 1012 49.37 7.06 0.93
N ALA A 1013 49.43 5.91 1.62
CA ALA A 1013 50.38 4.83 1.38
C ALA A 1013 50.31 4.17 -0.02
N ILE A 1014 49.22 4.36 -0.78
CA ILE A 1014 49.08 3.79 -2.14
C ILE A 1014 49.51 4.79 -3.24
N LYS A 1015 49.64 6.08 -2.92
CA LYS A 1015 50.08 7.09 -3.90
C LYS A 1015 51.57 7.00 -4.27
N GLY A 1016 52.37 6.27 -3.48
CA GLY A 1016 53.79 6.05 -3.77
C GLY A 1016 54.07 4.97 -4.82
N GLY A 1017 53.07 4.20 -5.27
CA GLY A 1017 53.25 3.08 -6.20
C GLY A 1017 52.76 3.31 -7.63
N GLU A 1018 52.22 4.48 -7.95
CA GLU A 1018 51.82 4.87 -9.33
C GLU A 1018 52.86 5.80 -9.99
N GLN A 1019 54.07 5.90 -9.43
CA GLN A 1019 55.22 6.58 -10.03
C GLN A 1019 56.41 5.65 -10.34
N GLU A 1020 56.21 4.33 -10.34
CA GLU A 1020 57.16 3.35 -10.92
C GLU A 1020 56.55 2.60 -12.09
#